data_AF-A0A7W9DZ37-F1
#
_entry.id   AF-A0A7W9DZ37-F1
#
_cell.length_a   1.000
_cell.length_b   1.000
_cell.length_c   1.000
_cell.angle_alpha   90.00
_cell.angle_beta   90.00
_cell.angle_gamma   90.00
#
_symmetry.space_group_name_H-M   'P 1'
#
loop_
_entity.id
_entity.type
_entity.pdbx_description
1 polymer ?
#
loop_
_entity_poly.entity_id
_entity_poly.type
_entity_poly.pdbx_seq_one_letter_code
_entity_poly.pdbx_strand_id
1 'polypeptide(L)'
;MKRIALNFLLLLFFVLLFQSSGAAYTNSSLKLLSDRSAVSTISVFQQQDPKKEQPKPEVKKTNLWKTLLAFLKFKSRADKKLDGKILLAIEKLGLTDSIAATSANVRVMIAELKKTRYHDMDSLQSVLSGLIQQQKEVNNTVKPGETAASTPSNADLAALANQLIPILDQRAVQETGSIDKFEKLRKLNRVKNADPKTIYTLKISDTLNRKYTLQLKNKVEIFGFFDAAYGGSANAFFNPATSLVYYPLPINESTGNFDRLNGWDTAPVISQAQKSGSKVYFSVLIANRSSKPAILFNEQVQRKSIANILLLLKQRKASGVNISFKNLAKQDKKRFSAFIGLLHQSLQAADKAAQLFVTLPRTNFDGAYELEELNKYTDRYFIDFASNTSRKGAALAPLTGKGHETIDASYTWYIAHGIEAEKLIIVLPYRGAKCEIDPVTFAPKVFTGYLPFNEIGLMTQNHALYSAANESLYIDSVFHNGRSYRIWYDDEVTLSKKYEYILKNNVAGIGLYYINYDDSFAVLNDELMYKFTYVDTTYLKPIPAVVSSKITFLEQVKRHITLWNFILQNPCATCFESEVSSAGNSKINAYLSELKVYSLVKEEKQENAKTLGTYQGTKTNNVTFKEVFNYVNAELNTFLKYVTLIFFMISLAVTIYFIWGIRYYAGDWKYKKLVAGILFGLISLFVLFGSTFCFTSDLIPIFGVSAATADSPGCVTDPECVNMPFNTLFIIIVISVAIGFLIFNYLITPLIKKDDLP
;
A
#
# COMPACT_ATOMS: atom_id res chain seq x y z
N MET A 1 64.27 -15.71 24.22
CA MET A 1 62.91 -16.23 24.51
C MET A 1 62.04 -15.27 25.33
N LYS A 2 62.22 -15.07 26.66
CA LYS A 2 61.28 -14.26 27.49
C LYS A 2 60.94 -12.83 26.97
N ARG A 3 61.82 -12.15 26.21
CA ARG A 3 61.51 -10.84 25.58
C ARG A 3 60.80 -10.93 24.22
N ILE A 4 60.95 -12.04 23.49
CA ILE A 4 60.13 -12.31 22.30
C ILE A 4 58.68 -12.52 22.76
N ALA A 5 58.48 -13.28 23.85
CA ALA A 5 57.18 -13.45 24.47
C ALA A 5 56.52 -12.14 24.91
N LEU A 6 57.28 -11.09 25.26
CA LEU A 6 56.72 -9.79 25.66
C LEU A 6 56.24 -8.96 24.46
N ASN A 7 57.01 -8.93 23.36
CA ASN A 7 56.56 -8.31 22.11
C ASN A 7 55.40 -9.11 21.48
N PHE A 8 55.42 -10.43 21.61
CA PHE A 8 54.31 -11.30 21.23
C PHE A 8 53.07 -11.07 22.13
N LEU A 9 53.26 -10.81 23.43
CA LEU A 9 52.17 -10.41 24.34
C LEU A 9 51.57 -9.05 23.95
N LEU A 10 52.39 -8.08 23.55
CA LEU A 10 51.91 -6.76 23.10
C LEU A 10 51.13 -6.86 21.78
N LEU A 11 51.58 -7.70 20.84
CA LEU A 11 50.83 -8.08 19.65
C LEU A 11 49.51 -8.79 20.01
N LEU A 12 49.54 -9.75 20.94
CA LEU A 12 48.35 -10.43 21.47
C LEU A 12 47.39 -9.47 22.17
N PHE A 13 47.88 -8.47 22.90
CA PHE A 13 47.06 -7.47 23.58
C PHE A 13 46.36 -6.55 22.56
N PHE A 14 47.05 -6.22 21.47
CA PHE A 14 46.48 -5.49 20.34
C PHE A 14 45.44 -6.34 19.57
N VAL A 15 45.71 -7.63 19.39
CA VAL A 15 44.76 -8.60 18.80
C VAL A 15 43.53 -8.80 19.71
N LEU A 16 43.69 -8.84 21.04
CA LEU A 16 42.59 -8.97 22.00
C LEU A 16 41.64 -7.76 21.98
N LEU A 17 42.15 -6.55 21.73
CA LEU A 17 41.32 -5.36 21.55
C LEU A 17 40.39 -5.49 20.33
N PHE A 18 40.82 -6.14 19.24
CA PHE A 18 40.00 -6.41 18.07
C PHE A 18 39.15 -7.71 18.17
N GLN A 19 39.65 -8.76 18.83
CA GLN A 19 38.95 -10.04 18.95
C GLN A 19 37.83 -10.05 20.00
N SER A 20 37.88 -9.17 21.02
CA SER A 20 36.91 -9.17 22.14
C SER A 20 35.44 -8.89 21.77
N SER A 21 35.13 -8.63 20.49
CA SER A 21 33.76 -8.44 19.98
C SER A 21 33.29 -9.56 19.03
N GLY A 22 34.14 -10.54 18.69
CA GLY A 22 33.93 -11.46 17.55
C GLY A 22 33.68 -12.92 17.94
N ALA A 23 32.62 -13.21 18.70
CA ALA A 23 32.27 -14.58 19.09
C ALA A 23 30.82 -14.95 18.78
N ALA A 24 30.48 -15.20 17.50
CA ALA A 24 29.25 -15.92 17.08
C ALA A 24 29.18 -16.31 15.57
N TYR A 25 30.29 -16.53 14.84
CA TYR A 25 30.21 -16.92 13.42
C TYR A 25 31.18 -18.04 13.02
N THR A 26 30.69 -19.26 13.10
CA THR A 26 31.20 -20.41 12.35
C THR A 26 30.03 -21.07 11.66
N ASN A 27 30.08 -21.25 10.35
CA ASN A 27 29.19 -22.22 9.71
C ASN A 27 29.83 -22.88 8.49
N SER A 28 29.78 -24.21 8.50
CA SER A 28 29.98 -25.04 7.33
C SER A 28 28.75 -24.98 6.42
N SER A 29 28.92 -25.06 5.10
CA SER A 29 28.40 -26.17 4.28
C SER A 29 28.62 -25.93 2.78
N LEU A 30 29.26 -26.89 2.11
CA LEU A 30 29.04 -27.11 0.68
C LEU A 30 27.59 -27.56 0.46
N LYS A 31 26.92 -27.05 -0.59
CA LYS A 31 26.38 -27.91 -1.67
C LYS A 31 25.77 -27.14 -2.85
N LEU A 32 26.15 -27.59 -4.04
CA LEU A 32 25.33 -27.75 -5.26
C LEU A 32 24.43 -26.61 -5.73
N LEU A 33 24.81 -26.02 -6.86
CA LEU A 33 23.89 -25.86 -8.00
C LEU A 33 24.58 -26.35 -9.28
N SER A 34 23.87 -27.14 -10.09
CA SER A 34 24.28 -27.60 -11.41
C SER A 34 23.48 -26.88 -12.50
N ASP A 35 24.01 -26.92 -13.73
CA ASP A 35 23.36 -26.58 -15.00
C ASP A 35 22.69 -25.20 -15.14
N ARG A 36 23.23 -24.40 -16.07
CA ARG A 36 22.76 -24.53 -17.47
C ARG A 36 23.73 -23.97 -18.49
N SER A 37 23.77 -24.63 -19.63
CA SER A 37 24.54 -24.28 -20.81
C SER A 37 23.90 -23.14 -21.64
N ALA A 38 24.78 -22.25 -22.11
CA ALA A 38 24.94 -21.78 -23.49
C ALA A 38 23.73 -21.39 -24.37
N VAL A 39 23.85 -20.26 -25.07
CA VAL A 39 24.19 -20.22 -26.53
C VAL A 39 24.42 -18.77 -27.00
N SER A 40 25.21 -18.65 -28.07
CA SER A 40 25.89 -17.49 -28.64
C SER A 40 25.04 -16.35 -29.25
N THR A 41 25.58 -15.13 -29.08
CA THR A 41 25.67 -14.01 -30.04
C THR A 41 25.26 -14.22 -31.51
N ILE A 42 24.49 -13.28 -32.07
CA ILE A 42 24.70 -12.69 -33.42
C ILE A 42 24.41 -11.18 -33.34
N SER A 43 25.28 -10.36 -33.94
CA SER A 43 25.07 -8.94 -34.23
C SER A 43 24.93 -8.73 -35.74
N VAL A 44 24.17 -7.71 -36.18
CA VAL A 44 23.96 -7.40 -37.61
C VAL A 44 24.19 -5.91 -37.88
N PHE A 45 25.03 -5.63 -38.89
CA PHE A 45 25.31 -4.29 -39.42
C PHE A 45 24.30 -3.89 -40.52
N GLN A 46 24.12 -2.59 -40.73
CA GLN A 46 23.38 -2.01 -41.87
C GLN A 46 24.28 -1.81 -43.10
N GLN A 47 23.70 -1.82 -44.31
CA GLN A 47 24.11 -0.90 -45.38
C GLN A 47 22.99 -0.64 -46.43
N GLN A 48 23.14 0.50 -47.14
CA GLN A 48 22.20 1.14 -48.09
C GLN A 48 22.30 0.53 -49.53
N ASP A 49 21.66 0.95 -50.64
CA ASP A 49 20.74 2.06 -51.04
C ASP A 49 20.01 1.58 -52.36
N PRO A 50 19.73 2.38 -53.42
CA PRO A 50 18.90 3.59 -53.55
C PRO A 50 17.77 3.50 -54.62
N LYS A 51 16.77 4.40 -54.56
CA LYS A 51 16.38 5.30 -55.70
C LYS A 51 15.22 6.27 -55.38
N LYS A 52 15.23 7.44 -56.02
CA LYS A 52 14.27 8.56 -55.89
C LYS A 52 13.24 8.55 -57.03
N GLU A 53 12.01 9.01 -56.73
CA GLU A 53 11.26 9.92 -57.62
C GLU A 53 10.22 10.74 -56.83
N GLN A 54 9.92 11.96 -57.31
CA GLN A 54 8.97 12.95 -56.77
C GLN A 54 8.62 13.94 -57.91
N PRO A 55 7.53 14.74 -57.85
CA PRO A 55 6.34 14.69 -56.99
C PRO A 55 5.00 14.89 -57.76
N LYS A 56 3.85 14.76 -57.06
CA LYS A 56 2.61 15.51 -57.38
C LYS A 56 1.77 15.75 -56.10
N PRO A 57 0.93 16.80 -56.04
CA PRO A 57 0.49 17.36 -54.76
C PRO A 57 -0.77 16.69 -54.20
N GLU A 58 -0.62 15.93 -53.12
CA GLU A 58 -1.77 15.54 -52.28
C GLU A 58 -2.00 16.56 -51.16
N VAL A 59 -3.26 16.97 -51.02
CA VAL A 59 -3.73 17.81 -49.91
C VAL A 59 -3.62 17.02 -48.61
N LYS A 60 -2.75 17.46 -47.70
CA LYS A 60 -2.66 16.88 -46.34
C LYS A 60 -4.01 16.99 -45.63
N LYS A 61 -4.78 15.90 -45.60
CA LYS A 61 -5.93 15.75 -44.69
C LYS A 61 -5.41 15.84 -43.25
N THR A 62 -5.68 16.95 -42.58
CA THR A 62 -5.31 17.12 -41.17
C THR A 62 -6.30 16.37 -40.28
N ASN A 63 -5.79 15.71 -39.24
CA ASN A 63 -6.61 14.90 -38.35
C ASN A 63 -7.40 15.79 -37.40
N LEU A 64 -8.69 15.46 -37.18
CA LEU A 64 -9.61 16.29 -36.40
C LEU A 64 -9.04 16.64 -35.01
N TRP A 65 -8.48 15.64 -34.32
CA TRP A 65 -7.90 15.82 -32.99
C TRP A 65 -6.64 16.68 -32.96
N LYS A 66 -5.79 16.62 -34.00
CA LYS A 66 -4.59 17.48 -34.12
C LYS A 66 -5.01 18.94 -34.37
N THR A 67 -6.03 19.15 -35.21
CA THR A 67 -6.61 20.48 -35.46
C THR A 67 -7.29 21.06 -34.20
N LEU A 68 -8.06 20.25 -33.47
CA LEU A 68 -8.71 20.67 -32.22
C LEU A 68 -7.68 20.96 -31.10
N LEU A 69 -6.64 20.13 -30.96
CA LEU A 69 -5.53 20.37 -30.02
C LEU A 69 -4.77 21.65 -30.34
N ALA A 70 -4.50 21.93 -31.63
CA ALA A 70 -3.86 23.18 -32.04
C ALA A 70 -4.74 24.40 -31.72
N PHE A 71 -6.05 24.31 -31.99
CA PHE A 71 -7.03 25.35 -31.65
C PHE A 71 -7.11 25.60 -30.13
N LEU A 72 -7.13 24.54 -29.32
CA LEU A 72 -7.15 24.64 -27.85
C LEU A 72 -5.83 25.17 -27.27
N LYS A 73 -4.67 24.71 -27.75
CA LYS A 73 -3.34 25.23 -27.38
C LYS A 73 -3.15 26.70 -27.81
N PHE A 74 -3.84 27.16 -28.86
CA PHE A 74 -3.91 28.58 -29.24
C PHE A 74 -4.84 29.36 -28.30
N LYS A 75 -6.05 28.85 -28.01
CA LYS A 75 -7.02 29.51 -27.13
C LYS A 75 -6.54 29.62 -25.67
N SER A 76 -5.84 28.61 -25.14
CA SER A 76 -5.30 28.66 -23.76
C SER A 76 -4.19 29.70 -23.56
N ARG A 77 -3.56 30.19 -24.65
CA ARG A 77 -2.62 31.31 -24.62
C ARG A 77 -3.31 32.67 -24.58
N ALA A 78 -4.59 32.74 -24.96
CA ALA A 78 -5.41 33.95 -24.95
C ALA A 78 -6.29 34.06 -23.70
N ASP A 79 -6.72 32.93 -23.12
CA ASP A 79 -7.69 32.90 -22.02
C ASP A 79 -7.19 32.04 -20.84
N LYS A 80 -6.82 32.68 -19.72
CA LYS A 80 -6.17 32.05 -18.56
C LYS A 80 -7.04 31.05 -17.79
N LYS A 81 -8.31 30.86 -18.18
CA LYS A 81 -9.25 29.93 -17.53
C LYS A 81 -9.19 28.49 -18.06
N LEU A 82 -8.45 28.20 -19.14
CA LEU A 82 -8.36 26.84 -19.66
C LEU A 82 -7.23 26.07 -18.96
N ASP A 83 -7.61 25.28 -17.96
CA ASP A 83 -6.70 24.65 -17.01
C ASP A 83 -5.75 23.62 -17.68
N GLY A 84 -4.48 23.59 -17.24
CA GLY A 84 -3.45 22.70 -17.81
C GLY A 84 -3.79 21.20 -17.71
N LYS A 85 -4.67 20.85 -16.77
CA LYS A 85 -5.22 19.50 -16.59
C LYS A 85 -6.03 19.03 -17.79
N ILE A 86 -6.81 19.91 -18.43
CA ILE A 86 -7.65 19.57 -19.59
C ILE A 86 -6.76 19.26 -20.81
N LEU A 87 -5.68 20.02 -21.00
CA LEU A 87 -4.71 19.76 -22.07
C LEU A 87 -3.99 18.41 -21.89
N LEU A 88 -3.58 18.08 -20.66
CA LEU A 88 -3.00 16.78 -20.32
C LEU A 88 -3.99 15.63 -20.47
N ALA A 89 -5.27 15.83 -20.12
CA ALA A 89 -6.31 14.85 -20.31
C ALA A 89 -6.47 14.48 -21.80
N ILE A 90 -6.59 15.49 -22.69
CA ILE A 90 -6.72 15.26 -24.14
C ILE A 90 -5.50 14.52 -24.71
N GLU A 91 -4.29 14.87 -24.26
CA GLU A 91 -3.04 14.24 -24.71
C GLU A 91 -2.93 12.76 -24.27
N LYS A 92 -3.50 12.41 -23.11
CA LYS A 92 -3.60 11.02 -22.61
C LYS A 92 -4.70 10.17 -23.26
N LEU A 93 -5.68 10.74 -23.97
CA LEU A 93 -6.85 9.98 -24.46
C LEU A 93 -6.51 8.89 -25.51
N GLY A 94 -5.30 8.91 -26.09
CA GLY A 94 -4.85 7.85 -27.01
C GLY A 94 -5.69 7.71 -28.30
N LEU A 95 -6.45 8.73 -28.66
CA LEU A 95 -7.39 8.70 -29.77
C LEU A 95 -6.64 8.58 -31.10
N THR A 96 -6.84 7.46 -31.80
CA THR A 96 -6.06 7.08 -32.97
C THR A 96 -6.38 7.93 -34.21
N ASP A 97 -5.41 8.00 -35.11
CA ASP A 97 -5.27 9.01 -36.18
C ASP A 97 -6.27 8.91 -37.36
N SER A 98 -7.49 8.40 -37.15
CA SER A 98 -8.39 7.95 -38.24
C SER A 98 -9.50 8.93 -38.68
N ILE A 99 -9.81 10.00 -37.94
CA ILE A 99 -10.94 10.90 -38.26
C ILE A 99 -10.47 12.18 -38.96
N ALA A 100 -11.02 12.45 -40.14
CA ALA A 100 -10.68 13.62 -40.93
C ALA A 100 -11.28 14.91 -40.35
N ALA A 101 -10.52 16.01 -40.34
CA ALA A 101 -11.00 17.34 -39.92
C ALA A 101 -11.90 17.97 -41.00
N THR A 102 -13.17 17.58 -41.04
CA THR A 102 -14.18 18.14 -41.95
C THR A 102 -15.31 18.81 -41.18
N SER A 103 -15.92 19.84 -41.76
CA SER A 103 -17.08 20.53 -41.17
C SER A 103 -18.26 19.58 -40.93
N ALA A 104 -18.45 18.58 -41.79
CA ALA A 104 -19.47 17.56 -41.65
C ALA A 104 -19.25 16.70 -40.38
N ASN A 105 -18.04 16.13 -40.22
CA ASN A 105 -17.70 15.30 -39.07
C ASN A 105 -17.85 16.07 -37.75
N VAL A 106 -17.40 17.33 -37.70
CA VAL A 106 -17.55 18.19 -36.51
C VAL A 106 -19.02 18.44 -36.17
N ARG A 107 -19.87 18.72 -37.16
CA ARG A 107 -21.29 19.00 -36.93
C ARG A 107 -22.09 17.76 -36.52
N VAL A 108 -21.79 16.58 -37.08
CA VAL A 108 -22.40 15.32 -36.62
C VAL A 108 -21.99 15.03 -35.18
N MET A 109 -20.70 15.21 -34.83
CA MET A 109 -20.22 15.01 -33.47
C MET A 109 -20.88 15.97 -32.47
N ILE A 110 -21.05 17.26 -32.82
CA ILE A 110 -21.80 18.23 -32.00
C ILE A 110 -23.28 17.83 -31.87
N ALA A 111 -23.91 17.35 -32.93
CA ALA A 111 -25.32 16.95 -32.90
C ALA A 111 -25.55 15.71 -32.05
N GLU A 112 -24.64 14.73 -32.08
CA GLU A 112 -24.74 13.51 -31.28
C GLU A 112 -24.48 13.82 -29.79
N LEU A 113 -23.44 14.59 -29.48
CA LEU A 113 -23.15 15.05 -28.10
C LEU A 113 -24.25 15.95 -27.51
N LYS A 114 -25.05 16.61 -28.35
CA LYS A 114 -26.22 17.41 -27.91
C LYS A 114 -27.47 16.58 -27.63
N LYS A 115 -27.56 15.32 -28.07
CA LYS A 115 -28.63 14.43 -27.61
C LYS A 115 -28.41 14.14 -26.13
N THR A 116 -29.47 14.23 -25.33
CA THR A 116 -29.45 14.27 -23.85
C THR A 116 -29.06 12.94 -23.16
N ARG A 117 -28.09 12.20 -23.71
CA ARG A 117 -27.82 10.79 -23.39
C ARG A 117 -26.34 10.45 -23.18
N TYR A 118 -25.42 11.40 -23.34
CA TYR A 118 -23.98 11.14 -23.36
C TYR A 118 -23.23 12.13 -22.45
N HIS A 119 -22.99 11.70 -21.21
CA HIS A 119 -22.28 12.50 -20.18
C HIS A 119 -21.01 11.82 -19.65
N ASP A 120 -20.57 10.71 -20.25
CA ASP A 120 -19.40 9.94 -19.86
C ASP A 120 -18.42 9.69 -21.02
N MET A 121 -17.23 9.18 -20.70
CA MET A 121 -16.15 8.94 -21.66
C MET A 121 -16.44 7.75 -22.59
N ASP A 122 -17.20 6.76 -22.14
CA ASP A 122 -17.45 5.52 -22.89
C ASP A 122 -18.53 5.76 -23.97
N SER A 123 -19.52 6.60 -23.64
CA SER A 123 -20.43 7.22 -24.60
C SER A 123 -19.68 7.96 -25.71
N LEU A 124 -18.69 8.78 -25.36
CA LEU A 124 -17.86 9.49 -26.33
C LEU A 124 -17.08 8.52 -27.23
N GLN A 125 -16.53 7.43 -26.67
CA GLN A 125 -15.89 6.36 -27.46
C GLN A 125 -16.87 5.68 -28.42
N SER A 126 -18.12 5.42 -28.01
CA SER A 126 -19.14 4.81 -28.87
C SER A 126 -19.54 5.69 -30.07
N VAL A 127 -19.63 7.01 -29.86
CA VAL A 127 -19.88 8.00 -30.93
C VAL A 127 -18.68 8.03 -31.89
N LEU A 128 -17.46 7.93 -31.36
CA LEU A 128 -16.23 7.93 -32.15
C LEU A 128 -16.08 6.69 -33.03
N SER A 129 -16.37 5.49 -32.51
CA SER A 129 -16.33 4.26 -33.30
C SER A 129 -17.44 4.22 -34.37
N GLY A 130 -18.64 4.73 -34.07
CA GLY A 130 -19.71 4.92 -35.06
C GLY A 130 -19.32 5.86 -36.20
N LEU A 131 -18.68 7.00 -35.89
CA LEU A 131 -18.17 7.94 -36.90
C LEU A 131 -17.05 7.33 -37.76
N ILE A 132 -16.15 6.53 -37.17
CA ILE A 132 -15.10 5.80 -37.90
C ILE A 132 -15.72 4.79 -38.88
N GLN A 133 -16.81 4.12 -38.50
CA GLN A 133 -17.54 3.21 -39.38
C GLN A 133 -18.21 3.95 -40.55
N GLN A 134 -18.96 5.03 -40.28
CA GLN A 134 -19.57 5.86 -41.33
C GLN A 134 -18.51 6.43 -42.30
N GLN A 135 -17.37 6.90 -41.79
CA GLN A 135 -16.30 7.43 -42.65
C GLN A 135 -15.66 6.34 -43.54
N LYS A 136 -15.63 5.07 -43.09
CA LYS A 136 -15.21 3.93 -43.92
C LYS A 136 -16.23 3.60 -45.01
N GLU A 137 -17.52 3.60 -44.69
CA GLU A 137 -18.60 3.33 -45.65
C GLU A 137 -18.66 4.41 -46.76
N VAL A 138 -18.49 5.69 -46.41
CA VAL A 138 -18.41 6.80 -47.38
C VAL A 138 -17.14 6.72 -48.24
N ASN A 139 -15.97 6.39 -47.66
CA ASN A 139 -14.74 6.22 -48.44
C ASN A 139 -14.79 5.04 -49.41
N ASN A 140 -15.60 4.01 -49.13
CA ASN A 140 -15.75 2.83 -49.99
C ASN A 140 -16.77 3.03 -51.14
N THR A 141 -17.55 4.11 -51.12
CA THR A 141 -18.67 4.33 -52.06
C THR A 141 -18.47 5.50 -53.04
N VAL A 142 -17.42 6.31 -52.87
CA VAL A 142 -17.17 7.53 -53.67
C VAL A 142 -15.94 7.37 -54.57
N LYS A 143 -16.12 7.54 -55.90
CA LYS A 143 -14.99 7.63 -56.86
C LYS A 143 -14.22 8.95 -56.66
N PRO A 144 -12.89 8.97 -56.88
CA PRO A 144 -12.09 10.19 -56.73
C PRO A 144 -12.46 11.22 -57.82
N GLY A 145 -13.18 12.27 -57.43
CA GLY A 145 -13.58 13.35 -58.34
C GLY A 145 -14.36 14.49 -57.67
N GLU A 146 -15.44 14.18 -56.94
CA GLU A 146 -16.40 15.21 -56.50
C GLU A 146 -16.77 15.12 -55.01
N THR A 147 -16.02 15.85 -54.18
CA THR A 147 -16.53 16.81 -53.18
C THR A 147 -15.36 17.38 -52.39
N ALA A 148 -15.17 18.71 -52.45
CA ALA A 148 -14.18 19.38 -51.62
C ALA A 148 -14.66 19.39 -50.16
N ALA A 149 -14.12 18.50 -49.33
CA ALA A 149 -14.44 18.44 -47.90
C ALA A 149 -13.99 19.75 -47.22
N SER A 150 -14.95 20.58 -46.82
CA SER A 150 -14.66 21.88 -46.21
C SER A 150 -14.01 21.74 -44.83
N THR A 151 -12.91 22.46 -44.62
CA THR A 151 -12.23 22.54 -43.33
C THR A 151 -13.15 23.18 -42.27
N PRO A 152 -13.19 22.67 -41.03
CA PRO A 152 -14.08 23.17 -39.99
C PRO A 152 -13.70 24.60 -39.58
N SER A 153 -14.70 25.44 -39.33
CA SER A 153 -14.47 26.81 -38.89
C SER A 153 -14.02 26.87 -37.43
N ASN A 154 -13.36 27.98 -37.04
CA ASN A 154 -13.03 28.25 -35.64
C ASN A 154 -14.26 28.29 -34.72
N ALA A 155 -15.45 28.63 -35.25
CA ALA A 155 -16.70 28.60 -34.50
C ALA A 155 -17.22 27.16 -34.30
N ASP A 156 -17.13 26.30 -35.33
CA ASP A 156 -17.48 24.87 -35.19
C ASP A 156 -16.52 24.17 -34.20
N LEU A 157 -15.21 24.46 -34.25
CA LEU A 157 -14.22 23.95 -33.30
C LEU A 157 -14.44 24.45 -31.87
N ALA A 158 -14.83 25.72 -31.69
CA ALA A 158 -15.19 26.27 -30.38
C ALA A 158 -16.47 25.61 -29.82
N ALA A 159 -17.47 25.36 -30.67
CA ALA A 159 -18.70 24.70 -30.26
C ALA A 159 -18.44 23.24 -29.84
N LEU A 160 -17.60 22.49 -30.57
CA LEU A 160 -17.19 21.14 -30.19
C LEU A 160 -16.37 21.14 -28.89
N ALA A 161 -15.41 22.07 -28.74
CA ALA A 161 -14.65 22.22 -27.50
C ALA A 161 -15.54 22.46 -26.28
N ASN A 162 -16.54 23.34 -26.39
CA ASN A 162 -17.46 23.64 -25.29
C ASN A 162 -18.33 22.43 -24.87
N GLN A 163 -18.57 21.46 -25.76
CA GLN A 163 -19.26 20.20 -25.41
C GLN A 163 -18.32 19.17 -24.77
N LEU A 164 -17.05 19.15 -25.17
CA LEU A 164 -16.06 18.19 -24.67
C LEU A 164 -15.45 18.60 -23.33
N ILE A 165 -15.23 19.89 -23.08
CA ILE A 165 -14.57 20.40 -21.86
C ILE A 165 -15.20 19.84 -20.56
N PRO A 166 -16.53 19.81 -20.35
CA PRO A 166 -17.13 19.25 -19.14
C PRO A 166 -16.82 17.76 -18.92
N ILE A 167 -16.82 16.96 -20.00
CA ILE A 167 -16.55 15.51 -19.96
C ILE A 167 -15.07 15.26 -19.62
N LEU A 168 -14.17 16.08 -20.19
CA LEU A 168 -12.73 16.00 -19.95
C LEU A 168 -12.34 16.45 -18.54
N ASP A 169 -13.00 17.49 -18.03
CA ASP A 169 -12.79 17.99 -16.66
C ASP A 169 -13.28 16.97 -15.62
N GLN A 170 -14.46 16.37 -15.84
CA GLN A 170 -14.94 15.24 -15.04
C GLN A 170 -13.94 14.07 -15.02
N ARG A 171 -13.38 13.68 -16.17
CA ARG A 171 -12.33 12.65 -16.24
C ARG A 171 -11.06 13.06 -15.47
N ALA A 172 -10.61 14.32 -15.62
CA ALA A 172 -9.43 14.81 -14.90
C ALA A 172 -9.63 14.83 -13.37
N VAL A 173 -10.85 15.14 -12.91
CA VAL A 173 -11.25 15.04 -11.50
C VAL A 173 -11.29 13.58 -11.04
N GLN A 174 -11.82 12.65 -11.85
CA GLN A 174 -11.79 11.21 -11.56
C GLN A 174 -10.35 10.64 -11.50
N GLU A 175 -9.48 11.00 -12.45
CA GLU A 175 -8.06 10.60 -12.44
C GLU A 175 -7.29 11.19 -11.24
N THR A 176 -7.63 12.39 -10.78
CA THR A 176 -7.03 12.98 -9.57
C THR A 176 -7.55 12.26 -8.31
N GLY A 177 -8.87 12.05 -8.22
CA GLY A 177 -9.51 11.38 -7.09
C GLY A 177 -9.10 9.91 -6.93
N SER A 178 -8.80 9.20 -8.03
CA SER A 178 -8.29 7.83 -7.97
C SER A 178 -6.86 7.74 -7.45
N ILE A 179 -6.00 8.73 -7.73
CA ILE A 179 -4.66 8.86 -7.14
C ILE A 179 -4.77 9.13 -5.63
N ASP A 180 -5.61 10.09 -5.22
CA ASP A 180 -5.83 10.40 -3.79
C ASP A 180 -6.43 9.19 -3.03
N LYS A 181 -7.36 8.45 -3.65
CA LYS A 181 -7.90 7.20 -3.13
C LYS A 181 -6.80 6.15 -2.95
N PHE A 182 -5.97 5.92 -3.96
CA PHE A 182 -4.86 4.97 -3.91
C PHE A 182 -3.85 5.34 -2.81
N GLU A 183 -3.46 6.62 -2.70
CA GLU A 183 -2.57 7.09 -1.64
C GLU A 183 -3.16 6.88 -0.24
N LYS A 184 -4.45 7.21 -0.05
CA LYS A 184 -5.12 7.02 1.24
C LYS A 184 -5.20 5.53 1.59
N LEU A 185 -5.62 4.67 0.65
CA LEU A 185 -5.68 3.23 0.86
C LEU A 185 -4.29 2.63 1.15
N ARG A 186 -3.24 3.10 0.47
CA ARG A 186 -1.84 2.71 0.77
C ARG A 186 -1.41 3.09 2.19
N LYS A 187 -1.83 4.26 2.69
CA LYS A 187 -1.59 4.70 4.07
C LYS A 187 -2.39 3.84 5.08
N LEU A 188 -3.68 3.56 4.82
CA LEU A 188 -4.52 2.70 5.66
C LEU A 188 -3.99 1.26 5.73
N ASN A 189 -3.65 0.65 4.59
CA ASN A 189 -3.13 -0.71 4.51
C ASN A 189 -1.73 -0.85 5.15
N ARG A 190 -0.93 0.22 5.22
CA ARG A 190 0.31 0.23 6.01
C ARG A 190 0.06 0.16 7.52
N VAL A 191 -0.96 0.86 8.02
CA VAL A 191 -1.33 0.79 9.46
C VAL A 191 -1.98 -0.54 9.79
N LYS A 192 -2.86 -1.06 8.92
CA LYS A 192 -3.47 -2.39 9.02
C LYS A 192 -2.43 -3.51 9.20
N ASN A 193 -1.39 -3.50 8.37
CA ASN A 193 -0.40 -4.58 8.30
C ASN A 193 0.73 -4.43 9.34
N ALA A 194 0.73 -3.37 10.15
CA ALA A 194 1.64 -3.20 11.27
C ALA A 194 1.15 -4.01 12.50
N ASP A 195 2.06 -4.45 13.38
CA ASP A 195 1.65 -5.04 14.66
C ASP A 195 0.87 -3.96 15.46
N PRO A 196 -0.36 -4.23 15.95
CA PRO A 196 -1.13 -3.32 16.80
C PRO A 196 -0.40 -2.84 18.07
N LYS A 197 0.64 -3.56 18.51
CA LYS A 197 1.52 -3.19 19.62
C LYS A 197 2.70 -2.30 19.22
N THR A 198 2.82 -1.93 17.95
CA THR A 198 3.89 -1.05 17.45
C THR A 198 3.78 0.33 18.09
N ILE A 199 4.81 0.73 18.84
CA ILE A 199 4.88 2.05 19.46
C ILE A 199 5.86 2.92 18.67
N TYR A 200 5.31 3.90 17.96
CA TYR A 200 6.08 4.92 17.25
C TYR A 200 6.56 6.00 18.22
N THR A 201 7.62 6.72 17.87
CA THR A 201 8.16 7.83 18.67
C THR A 201 8.25 9.09 17.83
N LEU A 202 7.52 10.13 18.24
CA LEU A 202 7.62 11.48 17.68
C LEU A 202 8.55 12.32 18.56
N LYS A 203 9.62 12.86 17.97
CA LYS A 203 10.45 13.89 18.63
C LYS A 203 9.65 15.20 18.63
N ILE A 204 9.38 15.76 19.82
CA ILE A 204 8.72 17.06 19.95
C ILE A 204 9.75 18.17 20.19
N SER A 205 10.78 17.89 20.98
CA SER A 205 11.92 18.77 21.22
C SER A 205 13.19 17.94 21.42
N ASP A 206 14.34 18.59 21.64
CA ASP A 206 15.57 17.89 22.05
C ASP A 206 15.47 17.22 23.44
N THR A 207 14.47 17.59 24.25
CA THR A 207 14.26 17.09 25.61
C THR A 207 13.04 16.19 25.76
N LEU A 208 12.15 16.11 24.76
CA LEU A 208 10.86 15.44 24.89
C LEU A 208 10.53 14.55 23.69
N ASN A 209 10.33 13.26 23.96
CA ASN A 209 9.81 12.28 23.02
C ASN A 209 8.38 11.91 23.39
N ARG A 210 7.46 11.93 22.42
CA ARG A 210 6.08 11.47 22.61
C ARG A 210 5.88 10.16 21.86
N LYS A 211 5.64 9.10 22.61
CA LYS A 211 5.28 7.81 22.04
C LYS A 211 3.82 7.83 21.59
N TYR A 212 3.50 7.16 20.50
CA TYR A 212 2.13 7.03 20.00
C TYR A 212 1.90 5.66 19.36
N THR A 213 0.66 5.20 19.40
CA THR A 213 0.18 4.04 18.65
C THR A 213 -0.76 4.52 17.55
N LEU A 214 -0.79 3.77 16.44
CA LEU A 214 -1.72 4.00 15.34
C LEU A 214 -2.76 2.89 15.33
N GLN A 215 -4.03 3.25 15.18
CA GLN A 215 -5.13 2.30 15.04
C GLN A 215 -6.05 2.74 13.90
N LEU A 216 -6.74 1.80 13.28
CA LEU A 216 -7.81 2.13 12.34
C LEU A 216 -9.12 2.33 13.10
N LYS A 217 -9.80 3.43 12.82
CA LYS A 217 -11.16 3.72 13.30
C LYS A 217 -12.05 4.10 12.12
N ASN A 218 -13.35 3.94 12.32
CA ASN A 218 -14.36 4.35 11.34
C ASN A 218 -15.14 5.55 11.86
N LYS A 219 -15.62 6.37 10.93
CA LYS A 219 -16.51 7.51 11.22
C LYS A 219 -17.91 7.08 11.68
N VAL A 220 -18.34 5.87 11.31
CA VAL A 220 -19.66 5.30 11.57
C VAL A 220 -19.52 3.79 11.84
N GLU A 221 -20.57 3.14 12.34
CA GLU A 221 -20.62 1.69 12.50
C GLU A 221 -20.75 0.98 11.14
N ILE A 222 -20.04 -0.14 10.95
CA ILE A 222 -20.04 -0.90 9.69
C ILE A 222 -20.42 -2.36 9.98
N PHE A 223 -21.63 -2.73 9.56
CA PHE A 223 -22.22 -4.05 9.71
C PHE A 223 -22.14 -4.83 8.40
N GLY A 224 -21.51 -5.99 8.43
CA GLY A 224 -21.44 -6.88 7.29
C GLY A 224 -22.40 -8.03 7.44
N PHE A 225 -23.43 -8.08 6.61
CA PHE A 225 -24.25 -9.29 6.51
C PHE A 225 -23.48 -10.32 5.69
N PHE A 226 -23.38 -11.55 6.20
CA PHE A 226 -22.72 -12.66 5.51
C PHE A 226 -23.73 -13.68 4.97
N ASP A 227 -23.56 -14.10 3.72
CA ASP A 227 -24.38 -15.16 3.11
C ASP A 227 -23.73 -16.53 3.32
N ALA A 228 -24.28 -17.33 4.23
CA ALA A 228 -23.79 -18.69 4.48
C ALA A 228 -24.20 -19.70 3.40
N ALA A 229 -25.11 -19.35 2.49
CA ALA A 229 -25.48 -20.17 1.34
C ALA A 229 -24.61 -19.89 0.10
N TYR A 230 -23.79 -18.84 0.12
CA TYR A 230 -22.92 -18.45 -1.00
C TYR A 230 -21.44 -18.71 -0.69
N GLY A 231 -20.72 -19.29 -1.64
CA GLY A 231 -19.28 -19.53 -1.51
C GLY A 231 -18.48 -18.23 -1.66
N GLY A 232 -17.65 -17.91 -0.68
CA GLY A 232 -16.78 -16.73 -0.70
C GLY A 232 -16.22 -16.42 0.69
N SER A 233 -15.07 -15.74 0.73
CA SER A 233 -14.50 -15.22 1.97
C SER A 233 -15.09 -13.86 2.34
N ALA A 234 -14.80 -13.42 3.56
CA ALA A 234 -15.09 -12.08 4.06
C ALA A 234 -13.82 -11.40 4.61
N ASN A 235 -12.63 -11.95 4.32
CA ASN A 235 -11.35 -11.47 4.85
C ASN A 235 -11.06 -10.00 4.50
N ALA A 236 -11.47 -9.55 3.31
CA ALA A 236 -11.33 -8.16 2.89
C ALA A 236 -12.18 -7.22 3.77
N PHE A 237 -13.41 -7.65 4.11
CA PHE A 237 -14.38 -6.88 4.88
C PHE A 237 -14.00 -6.68 6.35
N PHE A 238 -13.36 -7.66 6.99
CA PHE A 238 -12.92 -7.55 8.39
C PHE A 238 -11.79 -6.54 8.65
N ASN A 239 -11.41 -5.76 7.62
CA ASN A 239 -10.43 -4.68 7.69
C ASN A 239 -11.09 -3.35 8.13
N PRO A 240 -12.15 -2.82 7.48
CA PRO A 240 -12.95 -1.73 8.02
C PRO A 240 -14.03 -2.15 9.03
N ALA A 241 -14.45 -3.42 9.09
CA ALA A 241 -15.69 -3.77 9.79
C ALA A 241 -15.65 -3.71 11.32
N THR A 242 -16.62 -3.00 11.92
CA THR A 242 -16.90 -3.09 13.36
C THR A 242 -17.68 -4.35 13.73
N SER A 243 -18.48 -4.89 12.79
CA SER A 243 -19.52 -5.87 13.11
C SER A 243 -19.79 -6.88 11.98
N LEU A 244 -19.90 -8.17 12.31
CA LEU A 244 -20.44 -9.25 11.48
C LEU A 244 -21.89 -9.53 11.87
N VAL A 245 -22.82 -9.52 10.92
CA VAL A 245 -24.18 -10.05 11.10
C VAL A 245 -24.29 -11.35 10.31
N TYR A 246 -24.31 -12.47 11.01
CA TYR A 246 -24.38 -13.78 10.37
C TYR A 246 -25.74 -14.02 9.72
N TYR A 247 -25.70 -14.89 8.70
CA TYR A 247 -26.82 -15.30 7.86
C TYR A 247 -28.08 -15.63 8.67
N PRO A 248 -29.28 -15.24 8.20
CA PRO A 248 -30.48 -15.36 9.01
C PRO A 248 -30.81 -16.78 9.46
N LEU A 249 -31.12 -16.93 10.74
CA LEU A 249 -31.55 -18.19 11.36
C LEU A 249 -33.08 -18.23 11.42
N PRO A 250 -33.75 -19.14 10.68
CA PRO A 250 -35.19 -19.29 10.73
C PRO A 250 -35.66 -19.90 12.05
N ILE A 251 -36.63 -19.27 12.71
CA ILE A 251 -37.35 -19.84 13.85
C ILE A 251 -38.67 -20.47 13.39
N ASN A 252 -38.91 -21.65 13.93
CA ASN A 252 -40.13 -22.41 13.84
C ASN A 252 -41.22 -21.78 14.73
N GLU A 253 -42.22 -21.18 14.10
CA GLU A 253 -43.21 -20.33 14.77
C GLU A 253 -44.18 -21.12 15.69
N SER A 254 -44.25 -22.44 15.56
CA SER A 254 -45.10 -23.30 16.41
C SER A 254 -44.36 -23.87 17.62
N THR A 255 -43.03 -23.98 17.57
CA THR A 255 -42.24 -24.67 18.61
C THR A 255 -41.20 -23.80 19.31
N GLY A 256 -40.87 -22.63 18.76
CA GLY A 256 -39.85 -21.71 19.27
C GLY A 256 -38.41 -22.18 19.03
N ASN A 257 -38.21 -23.31 18.35
CA ASN A 257 -36.89 -23.82 17.97
C ASN A 257 -36.42 -23.17 16.66
N PHE A 258 -35.12 -23.17 16.40
CA PHE A 258 -34.61 -22.85 15.06
C PHE A 258 -34.85 -24.04 14.11
N ASP A 259 -35.37 -23.79 12.91
CA ASP A 259 -35.54 -24.84 11.88
C ASP A 259 -34.18 -25.35 11.37
N ARG A 260 -33.17 -24.45 11.36
CA ARG A 260 -31.78 -24.74 10.99
C ARG A 260 -30.85 -23.64 11.50
N LEU A 261 -29.65 -24.02 11.92
CA LEU A 261 -28.62 -23.09 12.38
C LEU A 261 -27.73 -22.54 11.25
N ASN A 262 -27.90 -23.01 10.00
CA ASN A 262 -27.15 -22.56 8.83
C ASN A 262 -25.61 -22.54 9.01
N GLY A 263 -25.06 -23.43 9.85
CA GLY A 263 -23.62 -23.47 10.17
C GLY A 263 -23.17 -22.51 11.28
N TRP A 264 -24.07 -21.79 11.97
CA TRP A 264 -23.73 -20.89 13.10
C TRP A 264 -22.88 -21.54 14.19
N ASP A 265 -23.01 -22.85 14.39
CA ASP A 265 -22.26 -23.66 15.34
C ASP A 265 -20.78 -23.85 14.94
N THR A 266 -20.49 -23.93 13.64
CA THR A 266 -19.19 -24.37 13.08
C THR A 266 -18.52 -23.36 12.16
N ALA A 267 -19.22 -22.34 11.67
CA ALA A 267 -18.76 -21.47 10.59
C ALA A 267 -17.43 -20.76 10.92
N PRO A 268 -16.39 -20.87 10.05
CA PRO A 268 -15.10 -20.22 10.25
C PRO A 268 -15.15 -18.68 10.26
N VAL A 269 -16.07 -18.09 9.47
CA VAL A 269 -16.22 -16.63 9.33
C VAL A 269 -16.50 -15.91 10.64
N ILE A 270 -17.24 -16.55 11.56
CA ILE A 270 -17.51 -16.04 12.91
C ILE A 270 -16.21 -15.97 13.72
N SER A 271 -15.40 -17.03 13.66
CA SER A 271 -14.11 -17.09 14.35
C SER A 271 -13.06 -16.16 13.72
N GLN A 272 -13.17 -15.85 12.42
CA GLN A 272 -12.36 -14.84 11.75
C GLN A 272 -12.73 -13.43 12.22
N ALA A 273 -14.01 -13.08 12.25
CA ALA A 273 -14.51 -11.80 12.77
C ALA A 273 -14.09 -11.56 14.23
N GLN A 274 -14.12 -12.60 15.07
CA GLN A 274 -13.66 -12.48 16.46
C GLN A 274 -12.14 -12.25 16.56
N LYS A 275 -11.35 -12.84 15.67
CA LYS A 275 -9.89 -12.61 15.60
C LYS A 275 -9.52 -11.22 15.09
N SER A 276 -10.33 -10.60 14.23
CA SER A 276 -10.18 -9.19 13.83
C SER A 276 -10.69 -8.20 14.87
N GLY A 277 -11.30 -8.67 15.98
CA GLY A 277 -11.91 -7.81 17.00
C GLY A 277 -13.29 -7.26 16.61
N SER A 278 -13.88 -7.72 15.51
CA SER A 278 -15.23 -7.34 15.09
C SER A 278 -16.27 -8.02 15.99
N LYS A 279 -17.30 -7.28 16.39
CA LYS A 279 -18.45 -7.81 17.13
C LYS A 279 -19.24 -8.79 16.25
N VAL A 280 -19.83 -9.83 16.83
CA VAL A 280 -20.61 -10.84 16.09
C VAL A 280 -22.06 -10.79 16.51
N TYR A 281 -22.95 -10.79 15.52
CA TYR A 281 -24.40 -10.87 15.67
C TYR A 281 -24.94 -11.94 14.73
N PHE A 282 -26.21 -12.31 14.88
CA PHE A 282 -26.96 -13.06 13.87
C PHE A 282 -28.34 -12.45 13.68
N SER A 283 -28.89 -12.64 12.47
CA SER A 283 -30.28 -12.29 12.21
C SER A 283 -31.20 -13.46 12.54
N VAL A 284 -32.36 -13.18 13.12
CA VAL A 284 -33.45 -14.12 13.35
C VAL A 284 -34.60 -13.73 12.44
N LEU A 285 -35.14 -14.68 11.69
CA LEU A 285 -36.36 -14.48 10.91
C LEU A 285 -37.41 -15.53 11.24
N ILE A 286 -38.67 -15.17 11.00
CA ILE A 286 -39.75 -16.15 10.87
C ILE A 286 -39.71 -16.76 9.48
N ALA A 287 -39.75 -18.08 9.38
CA ALA A 287 -39.61 -18.80 8.10
C ALA A 287 -40.76 -18.54 7.10
N ASN A 288 -41.86 -17.94 7.57
CA ASN A 288 -42.99 -17.40 6.82
C ASN A 288 -43.42 -18.25 5.61
N ARG A 289 -44.10 -19.36 5.93
CA ARG A 289 -44.91 -20.12 4.96
C ARG A 289 -46.39 -19.67 4.95
N SER A 290 -46.76 -18.69 5.77
CA SER A 290 -48.11 -18.14 5.88
C SER A 290 -48.11 -16.72 6.47
N SER A 291 -49.06 -15.90 6.04
CA SER A 291 -49.10 -14.44 6.27
C SER A 291 -49.44 -13.98 7.69
N LYS A 292 -49.15 -14.78 8.73
CA LYS A 292 -49.37 -14.44 10.14
C LYS A 292 -48.19 -14.88 11.00
N PRO A 293 -47.55 -13.99 11.77
CA PRO A 293 -46.41 -14.31 12.61
C PRO A 293 -46.87 -15.07 13.87
N ALA A 294 -47.08 -16.39 13.77
CA ALA A 294 -47.76 -17.19 14.79
C ALA A 294 -47.05 -17.16 16.16
N ILE A 295 -45.72 -16.99 16.14
CA ILE A 295 -44.89 -16.79 17.33
C ILE A 295 -45.38 -15.61 18.21
N LEU A 296 -45.91 -14.53 17.62
CA LEU A 296 -46.37 -13.35 18.37
C LEU A 296 -47.68 -13.59 19.16
N PHE A 297 -48.31 -14.76 19.01
CA PHE A 297 -49.57 -15.12 19.66
C PHE A 297 -49.42 -16.14 20.79
N ASN A 298 -48.26 -16.78 20.95
CA ASN A 298 -48.04 -17.82 21.96
C ASN A 298 -46.83 -17.48 22.86
N GLU A 299 -47.11 -17.13 24.12
CA GLU A 299 -46.09 -16.73 25.11
C GLU A 299 -45.09 -17.85 25.42
N GLN A 300 -45.51 -19.11 25.47
CA GLN A 300 -44.62 -20.25 25.72
C GLN A 300 -43.60 -20.41 24.58
N VAL A 301 -44.06 -20.23 23.33
CA VAL A 301 -43.20 -20.23 22.14
C VAL A 301 -42.24 -19.05 22.16
N GLN A 302 -42.68 -17.85 22.56
CA GLN A 302 -41.81 -16.67 22.70
C GLN A 302 -40.73 -16.88 23.76
N ARG A 303 -41.08 -17.34 24.96
CA ARG A 303 -40.11 -17.60 26.03
C ARG A 303 -39.07 -18.65 25.61
N LYS A 304 -39.52 -19.69 24.89
CA LYS A 304 -38.64 -20.73 24.35
C LYS A 304 -37.73 -20.23 23.22
N SER A 305 -38.25 -19.40 22.31
CA SER A 305 -37.42 -18.80 21.24
C SER A 305 -36.36 -17.85 21.79
N ILE A 306 -36.71 -17.06 22.81
CA ILE A 306 -35.78 -16.18 23.53
C ILE A 306 -34.70 -17.01 24.25
N ALA A 307 -35.08 -18.09 24.96
CA ALA A 307 -34.10 -18.98 25.58
C ALA A 307 -33.12 -19.61 24.56
N ASN A 308 -33.63 -20.00 23.38
CA ASN A 308 -32.81 -20.51 22.28
C ASN A 308 -31.87 -19.43 21.71
N ILE A 309 -32.33 -18.18 21.56
CA ILE A 309 -31.49 -17.03 21.15
C ILE A 309 -30.35 -16.82 22.16
N LEU A 310 -30.65 -16.80 23.47
CA LEU A 310 -29.64 -16.64 24.52
C LEU A 310 -28.59 -17.77 24.51
N LEU A 311 -29.02 -19.01 24.23
CA LEU A 311 -28.11 -20.15 24.09
C LEU A 311 -27.14 -19.97 22.91
N LEU A 312 -27.64 -19.54 21.74
CA LEU A 312 -26.79 -19.29 20.57
C LEU A 312 -25.81 -18.13 20.78
N LEU A 313 -26.24 -17.07 21.46
CA LEU A 313 -25.37 -15.95 21.86
C LEU A 313 -24.22 -16.45 22.73
N LYS A 314 -24.52 -17.23 23.76
CA LYS A 314 -23.52 -17.82 24.67
C LYS A 314 -22.57 -18.78 23.94
N GLN A 315 -23.10 -19.64 23.05
CA GLN A 315 -22.33 -20.66 22.33
C GLN A 315 -21.18 -20.07 21.51
N ARG A 316 -21.41 -18.97 20.78
CA ARG A 316 -20.37 -18.32 19.97
C ARG A 316 -19.81 -17.04 20.60
N LYS A 317 -20.17 -16.66 21.84
CA LYS A 317 -19.82 -15.36 22.46
C LYS A 317 -20.19 -14.17 21.56
N ALA A 318 -21.40 -14.20 21.01
CA ALA A 318 -21.91 -13.15 20.13
C ALA A 318 -22.45 -11.97 20.95
N SER A 319 -22.27 -10.77 20.41
CA SER A 319 -22.52 -9.48 21.06
C SER A 319 -23.97 -9.00 20.99
N GLY A 320 -24.87 -9.78 20.37
CA GLY A 320 -26.29 -9.41 20.23
C GLY A 320 -27.01 -10.10 19.08
N VAL A 321 -28.25 -9.69 18.85
CA VAL A 321 -29.17 -10.32 17.89
C VAL A 321 -29.96 -9.27 17.10
N ASN A 322 -30.23 -9.55 15.83
CA ASN A 322 -31.14 -8.79 14.97
C ASN A 322 -32.45 -9.53 14.77
N ILE A 323 -33.60 -8.90 15.02
CA ILE A 323 -34.92 -9.45 14.70
C ILE A 323 -35.38 -8.90 13.34
N SER A 324 -35.46 -9.79 12.35
CA SER A 324 -35.83 -9.49 10.96
C SER A 324 -37.18 -10.11 10.59
N PHE A 325 -38.21 -9.77 11.37
CA PHE A 325 -39.58 -10.24 11.11
C PHE A 325 -40.23 -9.31 10.07
N LYS A 326 -40.38 -9.80 8.84
CA LYS A 326 -40.93 -9.04 7.71
C LYS A 326 -42.42 -9.35 7.50
N ASN A 327 -43.12 -8.45 6.81
CA ASN A 327 -44.54 -8.58 6.44
C ASN A 327 -45.50 -8.73 7.65
N LEU A 328 -45.23 -8.00 8.75
CA LEU A 328 -46.16 -7.89 9.87
C LEU A 328 -47.42 -7.11 9.46
N ALA A 329 -48.58 -7.47 10.00
CA ALA A 329 -49.81 -6.69 9.79
C ALA A 329 -49.94 -5.58 10.86
N LYS A 330 -50.61 -4.47 10.52
CA LYS A 330 -50.90 -3.33 11.43
C LYS A 330 -51.47 -3.75 12.80
N GLN A 331 -52.29 -4.80 12.82
CA GLN A 331 -52.91 -5.36 14.02
C GLN A 331 -51.91 -6.07 14.97
N ASP A 332 -50.77 -6.51 14.45
CA ASP A 332 -49.77 -7.28 15.20
C ASP A 332 -48.73 -6.39 15.90
N LYS A 333 -48.69 -5.08 15.57
CA LYS A 333 -47.66 -4.12 16.02
C LYS A 333 -47.39 -4.16 17.53
N LYS A 334 -48.46 -4.19 18.34
CA LYS A 334 -48.36 -4.24 19.82
C LYS A 334 -47.77 -5.56 20.31
N ARG A 335 -48.08 -6.68 19.64
CA ARG A 335 -47.54 -8.01 19.97
C ARG A 335 -46.07 -8.10 19.61
N PHE A 336 -45.67 -7.50 18.49
CA PHE A 336 -44.26 -7.39 18.10
C PHE A 336 -43.47 -6.56 19.11
N SER A 337 -43.95 -5.37 19.48
CA SER A 337 -43.30 -4.53 20.50
C SER A 337 -43.19 -5.23 21.86
N ALA A 338 -44.23 -5.95 22.30
CA ALA A 338 -44.19 -6.75 23.52
C ALA A 338 -43.14 -7.88 23.47
N PHE A 339 -43.03 -8.58 22.33
CA PHE A 339 -42.00 -9.60 22.11
C PHE A 339 -40.58 -9.00 22.14
N ILE A 340 -40.38 -7.84 21.51
CA ILE A 340 -39.10 -7.11 21.54
C ILE A 340 -38.75 -6.65 22.96
N GLY A 341 -39.71 -6.15 23.73
CA GLY A 341 -39.52 -5.80 25.14
C GLY A 341 -39.15 -6.99 26.03
N LEU A 342 -39.82 -8.15 25.84
CA LEU A 342 -39.50 -9.39 26.56
C LEU A 342 -38.10 -9.91 26.21
N LEU A 343 -37.72 -9.84 24.92
CA LEU A 343 -36.37 -10.20 24.47
C LEU A 343 -35.31 -9.25 25.05
N HIS A 344 -35.55 -7.93 25.02
CA HIS A 344 -34.65 -6.94 25.62
C HIS A 344 -34.40 -7.20 27.10
N GLN A 345 -35.46 -7.41 27.90
CA GLN A 345 -35.34 -7.74 29.33
C GLN A 345 -34.53 -9.02 29.55
N SER A 346 -34.77 -10.04 28.72
CA SER A 346 -34.06 -11.33 28.81
C SER A 346 -32.59 -11.22 28.40
N LEU A 347 -32.26 -10.38 27.42
CA LEU A 347 -30.88 -10.05 27.05
C LEU A 347 -30.17 -9.32 28.19
N GLN A 348 -30.75 -8.23 28.70
CA GLN A 348 -30.17 -7.42 29.78
C GLN A 348 -29.98 -8.19 31.10
N ALA A 349 -30.81 -9.21 31.36
CA ALA A 349 -30.64 -10.12 32.50
C ALA A 349 -29.50 -11.13 32.30
N ALA A 350 -29.18 -11.52 31.06
CA ALA A 350 -28.13 -12.48 30.74
C ALA A 350 -26.76 -11.83 30.50
N ASP A 351 -26.74 -10.72 29.76
CA ASP A 351 -25.56 -9.89 29.49
C ASP A 351 -26.00 -8.45 29.16
N LYS A 352 -25.65 -7.49 30.02
CA LYS A 352 -25.98 -6.07 29.83
C LYS A 352 -25.31 -5.44 28.62
N ALA A 353 -24.23 -6.03 28.10
CA ALA A 353 -23.55 -5.57 26.90
C ALA A 353 -24.14 -6.15 25.60
N ALA A 354 -25.11 -7.07 25.68
CA ALA A 354 -25.76 -7.65 24.51
C ALA A 354 -26.73 -6.65 23.86
N GLN A 355 -26.52 -6.39 22.56
CA GLN A 355 -27.30 -5.42 21.79
C GLN A 355 -28.48 -6.09 21.07
N LEU A 356 -29.57 -5.33 20.94
CA LEU A 356 -30.79 -5.75 20.24
C LEU A 356 -31.06 -4.83 19.05
N PHE A 357 -31.05 -5.40 17.85
CA PHE A 357 -31.37 -4.71 16.60
C PHE A 357 -32.71 -5.20 16.05
N VAL A 358 -33.39 -4.33 15.31
CA VAL A 358 -34.60 -4.68 14.55
C VAL A 358 -34.43 -4.26 13.10
N THR A 359 -34.77 -5.16 12.16
CA THR A 359 -34.85 -4.80 10.75
C THR A 359 -36.21 -4.18 10.45
N LEU A 360 -36.22 -2.99 9.85
CA LEU A 360 -37.43 -2.29 9.41
C LEU A 360 -37.47 -2.21 7.87
N PRO A 361 -38.68 -2.13 7.28
CA PRO A 361 -38.83 -1.81 5.86
C PRO A 361 -38.32 -0.39 5.54
N ARG A 362 -38.22 -0.04 4.26
CA ARG A 362 -37.87 1.33 3.83
C ARG A 362 -38.84 2.39 4.34
N THR A 363 -40.11 2.02 4.51
CA THR A 363 -41.19 2.87 5.01
C THR A 363 -42.17 2.04 5.82
N ASN A 364 -42.70 2.58 6.91
CA ASN A 364 -43.71 1.94 7.77
C ASN A 364 -45.06 2.68 7.65
N PHE A 365 -45.52 2.88 6.41
CA PHE A 365 -46.76 3.62 6.10
C PHE A 365 -48.04 2.87 6.49
N ASP A 366 -47.99 1.54 6.54
CA ASP A 366 -49.06 0.69 7.06
C ASP A 366 -49.19 0.79 8.60
N GLY A 367 -48.14 1.25 9.28
CA GLY A 367 -48.05 1.30 10.74
C GLY A 367 -47.92 -0.08 11.38
N ALA A 368 -47.32 -1.05 10.68
CA ALA A 368 -47.05 -2.39 11.19
C ALA A 368 -46.02 -2.44 12.34
N TYR A 369 -45.18 -1.41 12.48
CA TYR A 369 -44.17 -1.30 13.53
C TYR A 369 -44.47 -0.08 14.43
N GLU A 370 -44.52 -0.29 15.74
CA GLU A 370 -44.83 0.77 16.72
C GLU A 370 -43.54 1.45 17.19
N LEU A 371 -43.04 2.37 16.35
CA LEU A 371 -41.69 2.94 16.45
C LEU A 371 -41.36 3.53 17.82
N GLU A 372 -42.28 4.29 18.42
CA GLU A 372 -42.11 4.88 19.76
C GLU A 372 -41.86 3.82 20.85
N GLU A 373 -42.58 2.70 20.80
CA GLU A 373 -42.46 1.62 21.77
C GLU A 373 -41.18 0.81 21.54
N LEU A 374 -40.88 0.49 20.28
CA LEU A 374 -39.65 -0.20 19.90
C LEU A 374 -38.40 0.60 20.30
N ASN A 375 -38.45 1.94 20.23
CA ASN A 375 -37.31 2.82 20.47
C ASN A 375 -36.78 2.73 21.92
N LYS A 376 -37.62 2.26 22.86
CA LYS A 376 -37.27 2.00 24.27
C LYS A 376 -36.37 0.78 24.45
N TYR A 377 -36.35 -0.14 23.49
CA TYR A 377 -35.77 -1.48 23.65
C TYR A 377 -34.64 -1.81 22.66
N THR A 378 -34.54 -1.09 21.55
CA THR A 378 -33.57 -1.38 20.48
C THR A 378 -32.43 -0.39 20.42
N ASP A 379 -31.20 -0.91 20.30
CA ASP A 379 -29.97 -0.13 20.11
C ASP A 379 -29.91 0.56 18.74
N ARG A 380 -30.29 -0.17 17.68
CA ARG A 380 -30.21 0.25 16.27
C ARG A 380 -31.34 -0.36 15.45
N TYR A 381 -31.68 0.32 14.36
CA TYR A 381 -32.59 -0.15 13.31
C TYR A 381 -31.85 -0.35 11.99
N PHE A 382 -31.97 -1.55 11.42
CA PHE A 382 -31.51 -1.84 10.06
C PHE A 382 -32.62 -1.50 9.07
N ILE A 383 -32.45 -0.46 8.26
CA ILE A 383 -33.41 -0.09 7.21
C ILE A 383 -33.07 -0.84 5.92
N ASP A 384 -33.96 -1.75 5.49
CA ASP A 384 -33.69 -2.71 4.42
C ASP A 384 -33.87 -2.13 3.01
N PHE A 385 -32.75 -1.71 2.40
CA PHE A 385 -32.65 -1.44 0.96
C PHE A 385 -32.06 -2.60 0.16
N ALA A 386 -31.66 -3.69 0.83
CA ALA A 386 -31.08 -4.86 0.18
C ALA A 386 -32.13 -5.82 -0.41
N SER A 387 -33.38 -5.73 0.04
CA SER A 387 -34.53 -6.48 -0.49
C SER A 387 -35.36 -5.65 -1.47
N ASN A 388 -35.78 -6.28 -2.58
CA ASN A 388 -36.68 -5.70 -3.56
C ASN A 388 -38.07 -5.41 -2.96
N THR A 389 -38.70 -4.32 -3.39
CA THR A 389 -40.06 -3.94 -2.94
C THR A 389 -41.13 -4.62 -3.79
N SER A 390 -42.41 -4.28 -3.60
CA SER A 390 -43.49 -4.73 -4.49
C SER A 390 -43.40 -4.12 -5.91
N ARG A 391 -42.59 -3.07 -6.09
CA ARG A 391 -42.42 -2.36 -7.36
C ARG A 391 -41.48 -3.12 -8.30
N LYS A 392 -42.05 -3.68 -9.36
CA LYS A 392 -41.31 -4.38 -10.42
C LYS A 392 -40.32 -3.45 -11.13
N GLY A 393 -39.08 -3.90 -11.29
CA GLY A 393 -38.05 -3.21 -12.08
C GLY A 393 -37.58 -1.85 -11.54
N ALA A 394 -37.82 -1.56 -10.27
CA ALA A 394 -37.21 -0.41 -9.59
C ALA A 394 -35.72 -0.64 -9.32
N ALA A 395 -34.98 0.45 -9.14
CA ALA A 395 -33.62 0.38 -8.59
C ALA A 395 -33.65 -0.26 -7.19
N LEU A 396 -32.62 -1.04 -6.84
CA LEU A 396 -32.64 -1.77 -5.58
C LEU A 396 -32.45 -0.82 -4.39
N ALA A 397 -31.45 0.07 -4.38
CA ALA A 397 -31.20 0.99 -3.26
C ALA A 397 -31.10 2.47 -3.70
N PRO A 398 -32.11 3.05 -4.37
CA PRO A 398 -32.01 4.38 -4.95
C PRO A 398 -31.77 5.45 -3.88
N LEU A 399 -30.79 6.35 -4.10
CA LEU A 399 -30.49 7.42 -3.14
C LEU A 399 -31.59 8.48 -3.13
N THR A 400 -32.03 8.85 -4.33
CA THR A 400 -33.06 9.86 -4.63
C THR A 400 -34.02 9.29 -5.69
N GLY A 401 -35.08 10.03 -6.03
CA GLY A 401 -35.94 9.70 -7.17
C GLY A 401 -37.43 9.95 -6.95
N LYS A 402 -38.28 9.31 -7.77
CA LYS A 402 -39.74 9.43 -7.68
C LYS A 402 -40.33 8.30 -6.82
N GLY A 403 -40.67 8.64 -5.58
CA GLY A 403 -41.38 7.78 -4.63
C GLY A 403 -40.89 7.99 -3.20
N HIS A 404 -41.29 7.11 -2.29
CA HIS A 404 -40.84 7.11 -0.90
C HIS A 404 -39.89 5.93 -0.56
N GLU A 405 -39.57 5.09 -1.55
CA GLU A 405 -38.72 3.89 -1.40
C GLU A 405 -37.21 4.19 -1.62
N THR A 406 -36.83 5.46 -1.54
CA THR A 406 -35.47 6.01 -1.70
C THR A 406 -34.83 6.25 -0.33
N ILE A 407 -33.49 6.26 -0.28
CA ILE A 407 -32.74 6.43 0.96
C ILE A 407 -33.04 7.79 1.61
N ASP A 408 -33.12 8.86 0.80
CA ASP A 408 -33.40 10.20 1.30
C ASP A 408 -34.80 10.36 1.90
N ALA A 409 -35.83 9.87 1.23
CA ALA A 409 -37.22 9.92 1.68
C ALA A 409 -37.45 9.02 2.91
N SER A 410 -36.86 7.82 2.91
CA SER A 410 -36.92 6.88 4.04
C SER A 410 -36.27 7.46 5.29
N TYR A 411 -35.04 7.97 5.18
CA TYR A 411 -34.34 8.64 6.28
C TYR A 411 -35.20 9.79 6.83
N THR A 412 -35.63 10.71 5.96
CA THR A 412 -36.46 11.86 6.34
C THR A 412 -37.73 11.43 7.06
N TRP A 413 -38.39 10.36 6.60
CA TRP A 413 -39.60 9.84 7.23
C TRP A 413 -39.34 9.23 8.61
N TYR A 414 -38.27 8.43 8.78
CA TYR A 414 -37.94 7.85 10.08
C TYR A 414 -37.53 8.90 11.12
N ILE A 415 -36.76 9.92 10.72
CA ILE A 415 -36.46 11.07 11.59
C ILE A 415 -37.74 11.80 12.01
N ALA A 416 -38.65 12.06 11.06
CA ALA A 416 -39.93 12.72 11.34
C ALA A 416 -40.87 11.90 12.26
N HIS A 417 -40.64 10.60 12.42
CA HIS A 417 -41.40 9.70 13.30
C HIS A 417 -40.63 9.32 14.57
N GLY A 418 -39.65 10.14 14.99
CA GLY A 418 -39.01 10.05 16.30
C GLY A 418 -37.89 9.00 16.42
N ILE A 419 -37.40 8.45 15.30
CA ILE A 419 -36.17 7.65 15.31
C ILE A 419 -34.98 8.59 15.11
N GLU A 420 -34.03 8.57 16.05
CA GLU A 420 -32.81 9.38 15.98
C GLU A 420 -31.86 8.87 14.87
N ALA A 421 -31.14 9.78 14.20
CA ALA A 421 -30.14 9.41 13.18
C ALA A 421 -29.06 8.46 13.74
N GLU A 422 -28.71 8.64 15.02
CA GLU A 422 -27.79 7.78 15.77
C GLU A 422 -28.33 6.36 16.07
N LYS A 423 -29.59 6.08 15.74
CA LYS A 423 -30.15 4.73 15.77
C LYS A 423 -30.35 4.10 14.39
N LEU A 424 -30.21 4.86 13.30
CA LEU A 424 -30.41 4.36 11.95
C LEU A 424 -29.13 3.73 11.37
N ILE A 425 -29.30 2.54 10.80
CA ILE A 425 -28.29 1.86 9.98
C ILE A 425 -28.92 1.56 8.61
N ILE A 426 -28.38 2.16 7.54
CA ILE A 426 -28.90 1.93 6.17
C ILE A 426 -28.26 0.67 5.58
N VAL A 427 -29.07 -0.34 5.23
CA VAL A 427 -28.58 -1.62 4.70
C VAL A 427 -28.58 -1.60 3.17
N LEU A 428 -27.38 -1.49 2.59
CA LEU A 428 -27.13 -1.41 1.15
C LEU A 428 -26.78 -2.78 0.55
N PRO A 429 -27.20 -3.04 -0.71
CA PRO A 429 -26.93 -4.29 -1.40
C PRO A 429 -25.52 -4.32 -2.02
N TYR A 430 -24.80 -5.43 -1.84
CA TYR A 430 -23.65 -5.82 -2.69
C TYR A 430 -24.13 -6.79 -3.78
N ARG A 431 -25.34 -6.54 -4.31
CA ARG A 431 -26.05 -7.40 -5.27
C ARG A 431 -26.99 -6.58 -6.14
N GLY A 432 -27.24 -7.05 -7.36
CA GLY A 432 -28.25 -6.48 -8.23
C GLY A 432 -29.62 -7.13 -8.10
N ALA A 433 -30.66 -6.40 -8.48
CA ALA A 433 -32.03 -6.90 -8.66
C ALA A 433 -32.31 -7.15 -10.16
N LYS A 434 -32.56 -8.40 -10.54
CA LYS A 434 -32.83 -8.82 -11.92
C LYS A 434 -34.34 -8.87 -12.21
N CYS A 435 -34.80 -8.03 -13.14
CA CYS A 435 -36.17 -7.99 -13.61
C CYS A 435 -36.23 -8.37 -15.10
N GLU A 436 -37.13 -9.28 -15.48
CA GLU A 436 -37.52 -9.46 -16.88
C GLU A 436 -38.23 -8.18 -17.36
N ILE A 437 -37.89 -7.72 -18.55
CA ILE A 437 -38.43 -6.51 -19.19
C ILE A 437 -38.99 -6.84 -20.57
N ASP A 438 -39.83 -5.95 -21.07
CA ASP A 438 -40.24 -5.98 -22.48
C ASP A 438 -39.10 -5.54 -23.41
N PRO A 439 -38.77 -6.28 -24.48
CA PRO A 439 -37.65 -5.95 -25.38
C PRO A 439 -37.86 -4.68 -26.22
N VAL A 440 -39.11 -4.19 -26.37
CA VAL A 440 -39.43 -3.02 -27.19
C VAL A 440 -39.69 -1.80 -26.32
N THR A 441 -40.51 -1.97 -25.27
CA THR A 441 -40.95 -0.86 -24.40
C THR A 441 -40.11 -0.68 -23.14
N PHE A 442 -39.20 -1.63 -22.84
CA PHE A 442 -38.41 -1.69 -21.59
C PHE A 442 -39.27 -1.73 -20.31
N ALA A 443 -40.57 -2.01 -20.43
CA ALA A 443 -41.50 -2.08 -19.32
C ALA A 443 -41.21 -3.32 -18.44
N PRO A 444 -41.16 -3.20 -17.10
CA PRO A 444 -40.82 -4.31 -16.22
C PRO A 444 -41.96 -5.33 -16.07
N LYS A 445 -41.68 -6.59 -16.37
CA LYS A 445 -42.65 -7.71 -16.37
C LYS A 445 -42.66 -8.46 -15.04
N VAL A 446 -41.50 -9.01 -14.62
CA VAL A 446 -41.39 -9.93 -13.49
C VAL A 446 -40.02 -9.79 -12.82
N PHE A 447 -39.98 -9.65 -11.48
CA PHE A 447 -38.72 -9.80 -10.72
C PHE A 447 -38.32 -11.29 -10.69
N THR A 448 -37.09 -11.61 -11.10
CA THR A 448 -36.62 -12.99 -11.29
C THR A 448 -35.52 -13.43 -10.32
N GLY A 449 -35.02 -12.52 -9.49
CA GLY A 449 -34.06 -12.84 -8.43
C GLY A 449 -33.00 -11.75 -8.25
N TYR A 450 -32.04 -12.03 -7.37
CA TYR A 450 -30.84 -11.21 -7.19
C TYR A 450 -29.65 -11.83 -7.92
N LEU A 451 -28.64 -11.02 -8.22
CA LEU A 451 -27.33 -11.47 -8.69
C LEU A 451 -26.23 -10.88 -7.79
N PRO A 452 -25.30 -11.68 -7.25
CA PRO A 452 -24.11 -11.19 -6.55
C PRO A 452 -23.28 -10.18 -7.37
N PHE A 453 -22.63 -9.23 -6.69
CA PHE A 453 -21.84 -8.19 -7.38
C PHE A 453 -20.71 -8.77 -8.24
N ASN A 454 -19.96 -9.77 -7.73
CA ASN A 454 -18.92 -10.46 -8.51
C ASN A 454 -19.47 -11.12 -9.79
N GLU A 455 -20.66 -11.72 -9.77
CA GLU A 455 -21.31 -12.26 -10.97
C GLU A 455 -21.70 -11.15 -11.96
N ILE A 456 -22.17 -10.01 -11.46
CA ILE A 456 -22.48 -8.84 -12.29
C ILE A 456 -21.20 -8.28 -12.92
N GLY A 457 -20.11 -8.14 -12.17
CA GLY A 457 -18.80 -7.68 -12.64
C GLY A 457 -18.25 -8.49 -13.82
N LEU A 458 -18.53 -9.80 -13.85
CA LEU A 458 -18.17 -10.69 -14.97
C LEU A 458 -19.07 -10.49 -16.21
N MET A 459 -20.30 -9.99 -16.04
CA MET A 459 -21.23 -9.67 -17.14
C MET A 459 -20.99 -8.27 -17.72
N THR A 460 -20.44 -7.33 -16.94
CA THR A 460 -20.32 -5.90 -17.27
C THR A 460 -19.09 -5.56 -18.11
N GLN A 461 -18.84 -6.26 -19.22
CA GLN A 461 -17.80 -5.86 -20.19
C GLN A 461 -18.26 -4.63 -21.01
N ASN A 462 -18.35 -3.47 -20.35
CA ASN A 462 -18.60 -2.11 -20.87
C ASN A 462 -20.06 -1.73 -21.26
N HIS A 463 -21.08 -2.30 -20.58
CA HIS A 463 -22.51 -2.08 -20.91
C HIS A 463 -23.37 -1.56 -19.74
N ALA A 464 -22.76 -1.00 -18.69
CA ALA A 464 -23.50 -0.43 -17.56
C ALA A 464 -24.00 1.00 -17.87
N LEU A 465 -25.26 1.29 -17.53
CA LEU A 465 -25.91 2.57 -17.72
C LEU A 465 -26.20 3.22 -16.37
N TYR A 466 -25.76 4.46 -16.18
CA TYR A 466 -25.96 5.22 -14.95
C TYR A 466 -27.29 5.98 -14.94
N SER A 467 -28.06 5.84 -13.86
CA SER A 467 -29.34 6.53 -13.68
C SER A 467 -29.22 7.68 -12.69
N ALA A 468 -28.99 8.90 -13.18
CA ALA A 468 -28.93 10.12 -12.35
C ALA A 468 -30.19 10.35 -11.48
N ALA A 469 -31.35 9.84 -11.91
CA ALA A 469 -32.60 9.96 -11.17
C ALA A 469 -32.76 8.96 -10.00
N ASN A 470 -31.89 7.95 -9.91
CA ASN A 470 -31.89 6.94 -8.84
C ASN A 470 -30.55 6.86 -8.09
N GLU A 471 -29.47 7.41 -8.65
CA GLU A 471 -28.09 7.24 -8.17
C GLU A 471 -27.69 5.76 -8.05
N SER A 472 -27.99 5.00 -9.10
CA SER A 472 -27.69 3.56 -9.26
C SER A 472 -27.39 3.24 -10.72
N LEU A 473 -26.69 2.12 -10.94
CA LEU A 473 -26.43 1.57 -12.27
C LEU A 473 -27.51 0.56 -12.68
N TYR A 474 -27.67 0.37 -13.99
CA TYR A 474 -28.38 -0.78 -14.53
C TYR A 474 -27.74 -1.33 -15.81
N ILE A 475 -28.01 -2.59 -16.09
CA ILE A 475 -27.62 -3.26 -17.34
C ILE A 475 -28.89 -3.76 -18.00
N ASP A 476 -29.08 -3.46 -19.28
CA ASP A 476 -30.07 -4.14 -20.11
C ASP A 476 -29.37 -5.23 -20.92
N SER A 477 -29.75 -6.49 -20.68
CA SER A 477 -29.17 -7.65 -21.34
C SER A 477 -30.24 -8.49 -22.03
N VAL A 478 -29.98 -8.84 -23.29
CA VAL A 478 -30.78 -9.79 -24.07
C VAL A 478 -30.14 -11.16 -23.91
N PHE A 479 -30.80 -12.06 -23.19
CA PHE A 479 -30.32 -13.43 -23.03
C PHE A 479 -30.74 -14.29 -24.23
N HIS A 480 -29.96 -15.34 -24.52
CA HIS A 480 -30.40 -16.44 -25.37
C HIS A 480 -31.79 -16.94 -24.90
N ASN A 481 -32.65 -17.32 -25.84
CA ASN A 481 -34.09 -17.59 -25.68
C ASN A 481 -35.03 -16.36 -25.74
N GLY A 482 -34.55 -15.20 -26.25
CA GLY A 482 -35.43 -14.08 -26.64
C GLY A 482 -36.05 -13.28 -25.50
N ARG A 483 -35.54 -13.44 -24.27
CA ARG A 483 -35.96 -12.66 -23.10
C ARG A 483 -34.95 -11.56 -22.79
N SER A 484 -35.47 -10.37 -22.46
CA SER A 484 -34.67 -9.22 -22.05
C SER A 484 -34.78 -9.01 -20.55
N TYR A 485 -33.69 -8.62 -19.91
CA TYR A 485 -33.60 -8.40 -18.48
C TYR A 485 -32.92 -7.07 -18.17
N ARG A 486 -33.45 -6.34 -17.19
CA ARG A 486 -32.77 -5.23 -16.53
C ARG A 486 -32.22 -5.71 -15.19
N ILE A 487 -30.93 -5.48 -14.95
CA ILE A 487 -30.26 -5.72 -13.66
C ILE A 487 -29.92 -4.36 -13.06
N TRP A 488 -30.61 -3.95 -11.99
CA TRP A 488 -30.25 -2.75 -11.22
C TRP A 488 -29.24 -3.10 -10.14
N TYR A 489 -28.13 -2.39 -10.03
CA TYR A 489 -27.08 -2.63 -9.04
C TYR A 489 -26.34 -1.34 -8.68
N ASP A 490 -25.39 -1.45 -7.75
CA ASP A 490 -24.47 -0.39 -7.38
C ASP A 490 -23.02 -0.86 -7.50
N ASP A 491 -22.16 0.04 -7.93
CA ASP A 491 -20.70 -0.06 -8.04
C ASP A 491 -20.02 0.80 -6.96
N GLU A 492 -18.69 0.93 -7.01
CA GLU A 492 -17.98 1.81 -6.10
C GLU A 492 -18.42 3.28 -6.24
N VAL A 493 -18.72 3.78 -7.44
CA VAL A 493 -19.08 5.20 -7.65
C VAL A 493 -20.46 5.54 -7.09
N THR A 494 -21.45 4.68 -7.32
CA THR A 494 -22.81 4.88 -6.82
C THR A 494 -22.92 4.60 -5.31
N LEU A 495 -22.18 3.62 -4.77
CA LEU A 495 -22.04 3.46 -3.32
C LEU A 495 -21.30 4.65 -2.69
N SER A 496 -20.28 5.21 -3.34
CA SER A 496 -19.54 6.41 -2.90
C SER A 496 -20.47 7.54 -2.46
N LYS A 497 -21.49 7.82 -3.29
CA LYS A 497 -22.48 8.88 -3.05
C LYS A 497 -23.44 8.55 -1.90
N LYS A 498 -23.81 7.28 -1.75
CA LYS A 498 -24.67 6.80 -0.63
C LYS A 498 -23.90 6.86 0.68
N TYR A 499 -22.62 6.52 0.67
CA TYR A 499 -21.71 6.69 1.81
C TYR A 499 -21.55 8.16 2.20
N GLU A 500 -21.44 9.08 1.24
CA GLU A 500 -21.44 10.52 1.49
C GLU A 500 -22.75 11.03 2.08
N TYR A 501 -23.91 10.55 1.60
CA TYR A 501 -25.20 10.88 2.19
C TYR A 501 -25.29 10.45 3.65
N ILE A 502 -24.88 9.23 3.96
CA ILE A 502 -24.87 8.66 5.32
C ILE A 502 -23.99 9.50 6.26
N LEU A 503 -22.79 9.87 5.80
CA LEU A 503 -21.88 10.77 6.54
C LEU A 503 -22.46 12.17 6.74
N LYS A 504 -23.10 12.75 5.71
CA LYS A 504 -23.67 14.11 5.77
C LYS A 504 -24.88 14.21 6.72
N ASN A 505 -25.62 13.13 6.88
CA ASN A 505 -26.84 13.08 7.69
C ASN A 505 -26.61 12.48 9.11
N ASN A 506 -25.36 12.29 9.53
CA ASN A 506 -25.01 11.74 10.86
C ASN A 506 -25.73 10.42 11.18
N VAL A 507 -25.95 9.58 10.17
CA VAL A 507 -26.52 8.24 10.33
C VAL A 507 -25.48 7.37 11.06
N ALA A 508 -25.90 6.63 12.10
CA ALA A 508 -24.98 5.87 12.95
C ALA A 508 -24.11 4.86 12.21
N GLY A 509 -24.55 4.36 11.05
CA GLY A 509 -23.79 3.36 10.31
C GLY A 509 -24.44 2.82 9.05
N ILE A 510 -23.79 1.81 8.51
CA ILE A 510 -24.23 1.11 7.30
C ILE A 510 -24.29 -0.40 7.53
N GLY A 511 -25.21 -1.06 6.83
CA GLY A 511 -25.21 -2.50 6.63
C GLY A 511 -24.85 -2.85 5.19
N LEU A 512 -24.06 -3.89 4.95
CA LEU A 512 -23.67 -4.34 3.61
C LEU A 512 -24.13 -5.78 3.38
N TYR A 513 -24.89 -6.00 2.29
CA TYR A 513 -25.69 -7.21 2.09
C TYR A 513 -25.48 -7.83 0.69
N TYR A 514 -24.58 -8.79 0.49
CA TYR A 514 -23.73 -9.46 1.48
C TYR A 514 -22.24 -9.26 1.19
N ILE A 515 -21.43 -9.25 2.24
CA ILE A 515 -20.00 -8.92 2.18
C ILE A 515 -19.16 -9.90 1.37
N ASN A 516 -19.58 -11.16 1.28
CA ASN A 516 -18.89 -12.20 0.50
C ASN A 516 -19.23 -12.17 -1.01
N TYR A 517 -19.96 -11.16 -1.49
CA TYR A 517 -20.25 -10.97 -2.92
C TYR A 517 -19.22 -10.05 -3.63
N ASP A 518 -18.28 -9.44 -2.91
CA ASP A 518 -17.16 -8.61 -3.44
C ASP A 518 -15.79 -9.32 -3.32
N ASP A 519 -15.75 -10.55 -2.82
CA ASP A 519 -14.50 -11.24 -2.40
C ASP A 519 -13.46 -11.41 -3.53
N SER A 520 -13.90 -11.48 -4.79
CA SER A 520 -13.03 -11.63 -5.97
C SER A 520 -12.43 -10.33 -6.49
N PHE A 521 -13.01 -9.18 -6.16
CA PHE A 521 -12.64 -7.86 -6.73
C PHE A 521 -12.16 -6.87 -5.66
N ALA A 522 -12.72 -6.93 -4.45
CA ALA A 522 -12.47 -6.05 -3.31
C ALA A 522 -12.69 -4.54 -3.57
N VAL A 523 -13.28 -4.16 -4.70
CA VAL A 523 -13.42 -2.76 -5.13
C VAL A 523 -14.45 -2.00 -4.29
N LEU A 524 -15.52 -2.66 -3.86
CA LEU A 524 -16.53 -2.06 -3.00
C LEU A 524 -16.00 -1.92 -1.57
N ASN A 525 -15.23 -2.89 -1.11
CA ASN A 525 -14.53 -2.84 0.17
C ASN A 525 -13.43 -1.75 0.22
N ASP A 526 -12.69 -1.54 -0.87
CA ASP A 526 -11.72 -0.44 -0.96
C ASP A 526 -12.41 0.94 -0.96
N GLU A 527 -13.58 1.07 -1.58
CA GLU A 527 -14.38 2.31 -1.48
C GLU A 527 -14.92 2.54 -0.05
N LEU A 528 -15.42 1.48 0.59
CA LEU A 528 -15.86 1.49 1.98
C LEU A 528 -14.76 1.99 2.92
N MET A 529 -13.56 1.41 2.82
CA MET A 529 -12.37 1.86 3.56
C MET A 529 -12.01 3.30 3.24
N TYR A 530 -12.04 3.68 1.97
CA TYR A 530 -11.70 5.03 1.52
C TYR A 530 -12.63 6.10 2.13
N LYS A 531 -13.94 5.86 2.24
CA LYS A 531 -14.88 6.84 2.81
C LYS A 531 -14.88 6.87 4.33
N PHE A 532 -14.99 5.71 4.98
CA PHE A 532 -15.29 5.65 6.42
C PHE A 532 -14.06 5.49 7.31
N THR A 533 -13.02 4.80 6.86
CA THR A 533 -11.86 4.49 7.70
C THR A 533 -10.85 5.65 7.72
N TYR A 534 -10.27 5.88 8.89
CA TYR A 534 -9.19 6.83 9.14
C TYR A 534 -8.17 6.25 10.13
N VAL A 535 -6.97 6.83 10.13
CA VAL A 535 -5.93 6.48 11.11
C VAL A 535 -6.14 7.34 12.35
N ASP A 536 -6.45 6.70 13.48
CA ASP A 536 -6.45 7.34 14.79
C ASP A 536 -5.06 7.23 15.44
N THR A 537 -4.64 8.29 16.12
CA THR A 537 -3.32 8.40 16.74
C THR A 537 -3.47 8.56 18.25
N THR A 538 -3.30 7.45 18.99
CA THR A 538 -3.34 7.48 20.45
C THR A 538 -1.96 7.82 20.99
N TYR A 539 -1.80 9.03 21.52
CA TYR A 539 -0.56 9.46 22.15
C TYR A 539 -0.44 8.91 23.58
N LEU A 540 0.68 8.27 23.87
CA LEU A 540 1.05 7.84 25.21
C LEU A 540 1.64 9.03 26.01
N LYS A 541 1.82 8.83 27.33
CA LYS A 541 2.45 9.82 28.20
C LYS A 541 3.82 10.24 27.63
N PRO A 542 4.17 11.53 27.63
CA PRO A 542 5.52 11.96 27.26
C PRO A 542 6.54 11.26 28.14
N ILE A 543 7.60 10.78 27.51
CA ILE A 543 8.78 10.26 28.21
C ILE A 543 9.85 11.33 28.00
N PRO A 544 10.66 11.68 29.03
CA PRO A 544 11.86 12.47 28.79
C PRO A 544 12.59 11.85 27.60
N ALA A 545 13.00 12.67 26.62
CA ALA A 545 13.97 12.15 25.67
C ALA A 545 15.12 11.60 26.50
N VAL A 546 15.59 10.39 26.20
CA VAL A 546 16.82 9.88 26.82
C VAL A 546 17.86 10.93 26.48
N VAL A 547 18.20 11.75 27.47
CA VAL A 547 19.23 12.76 27.32
C VAL A 547 20.44 11.95 26.95
N SER A 548 20.90 12.09 25.70
CA SER A 548 22.16 11.52 25.28
C SER A 548 23.22 12.22 26.12
N SER A 549 23.51 11.62 27.27
CA SER A 549 24.55 12.05 28.19
C SER A 549 25.79 12.15 27.33
N LYS A 550 26.30 13.38 27.19
CA LYS A 550 27.34 13.76 26.22
C LYS A 550 28.40 12.66 26.19
N ILE A 551 28.32 11.82 25.16
CA ILE A 551 28.95 10.50 25.16
C ILE A 551 30.43 10.66 25.42
N THR A 552 30.96 9.94 26.42
CA THR A 552 32.33 10.19 26.87
C THR A 552 33.31 9.84 25.75
N PHE A 553 34.47 10.49 25.73
CA PHE A 553 35.47 10.30 24.67
C PHE A 553 35.82 8.82 24.46
N LEU A 554 35.93 8.03 25.54
CA LEU A 554 36.20 6.59 25.45
C LEU A 554 35.03 5.79 24.84
N GLU A 555 33.78 6.20 25.09
CA GLU A 555 32.61 5.60 24.46
C GLU A 555 32.51 5.96 22.98
N GLN A 556 32.82 7.21 22.62
CA GLN A 556 32.95 7.63 21.21
C GLN A 556 33.98 6.77 20.49
N VAL A 557 35.20 6.68 21.02
CA VAL A 557 36.28 5.88 20.44
C VAL A 557 35.88 4.40 20.30
N LYS A 558 35.28 3.80 21.34
CA LYS A 558 34.81 2.40 21.28
C LYS A 558 33.77 2.16 20.18
N ARG A 559 32.87 3.11 19.95
CA ARG A 559 31.83 3.01 18.91
C ARG A 559 32.43 3.12 17.50
N HIS A 560 33.33 4.07 17.25
CA HIS A 560 34.07 4.17 15.98
C HIS A 560 34.88 2.88 15.72
N ILE A 561 35.64 2.38 16.69
CA ILE A 561 36.39 1.11 16.56
C ILE A 561 35.46 -0.06 16.20
N THR A 562 34.24 -0.12 16.74
CA THR A 562 33.29 -1.18 16.40
C THR A 562 32.82 -1.09 14.95
N LEU A 563 32.52 0.12 14.45
CA LEU A 563 32.13 0.35 13.07
C LEU A 563 33.29 0.07 12.09
N TRP A 564 34.50 0.53 12.42
CA TRP A 564 35.71 0.28 11.64
C TRP A 564 36.06 -1.21 11.57
N ASN A 565 35.93 -1.94 12.69
CA ASN A 565 36.13 -3.39 12.70
C ASN A 565 35.12 -4.14 11.83
N PHE A 566 33.88 -3.65 11.69
CA PHE A 566 32.92 -4.24 10.74
C PHE A 566 33.42 -4.12 9.29
N ILE A 567 33.92 -2.95 8.89
CA ILE A 567 34.48 -2.71 7.54
C ILE A 567 35.70 -3.60 7.30
N LEU A 568 36.64 -3.65 8.26
CA LEU A 568 37.84 -4.49 8.18
C LEU A 568 37.54 -5.99 8.10
N GLN A 569 36.41 -6.45 8.63
CA GLN A 569 35.96 -7.84 8.51
C GLN A 569 35.13 -8.11 7.24
N ASN A 570 34.56 -7.08 6.62
CA ASN A 570 33.66 -7.19 5.46
C ASN A 570 33.99 -6.12 4.37
N PRO A 571 35.21 -6.14 3.78
CA PRO A 571 35.65 -5.13 2.81
C PRO A 571 34.79 -5.04 1.54
N CYS A 572 34.11 -6.13 1.16
CA CYS A 572 33.21 -6.17 -0.01
C CYS A 572 31.75 -5.82 0.30
N ALA A 573 31.44 -5.41 1.54
CA ALA A 573 30.12 -4.89 1.88
C ALA A 573 29.97 -3.45 1.37
N THR A 574 28.77 -3.09 0.90
CA THR A 574 28.41 -1.72 0.50
C THR A 574 27.52 -1.01 1.53
N CYS A 575 27.24 -1.67 2.65
CA CYS A 575 26.35 -1.22 3.71
C CYS A 575 26.59 -2.03 5.00
N PHE A 576 25.93 -1.65 6.10
CA PHE A 576 25.97 -2.35 7.38
C PHE A 576 24.85 -3.39 7.54
N GLU A 577 24.83 -4.44 6.71
CA GLU A 577 23.98 -5.61 6.90
C GLU A 577 24.77 -6.93 6.77
N SER A 578 24.34 -7.94 7.53
CA SER A 578 24.62 -9.34 7.23
C SER A 578 23.31 -10.13 7.38
N GLU A 579 23.14 -11.21 6.61
CA GLU A 579 21.94 -12.05 6.62
C GLU A 579 21.76 -12.86 7.92
N VAL A 580 22.62 -12.65 8.94
CA VAL A 580 22.68 -13.50 10.13
C VAL A 580 22.57 -12.71 11.43
N SER A 581 21.32 -12.66 11.94
CA SER A 581 20.86 -12.22 13.27
C SER A 581 20.56 -10.72 13.46
N SER A 582 19.32 -10.45 13.87
CA SER A 582 18.76 -9.11 14.14
C SER A 582 19.40 -8.38 15.33
N ALA A 583 20.09 -9.10 16.22
CA ALA A 583 20.71 -8.53 17.41
C ALA A 583 21.97 -7.69 17.08
N GLY A 584 22.79 -8.12 16.12
CA GLY A 584 23.99 -7.37 15.68
C GLY A 584 23.64 -6.04 15.03
N ASN A 585 22.72 -6.07 14.07
CA ASN A 585 22.29 -4.90 13.30
C ASN A 585 21.66 -3.81 14.20
N SER A 586 21.00 -4.20 15.30
CA SER A 586 20.48 -3.24 16.29
C SER A 586 21.56 -2.40 16.97
N LYS A 587 22.75 -2.96 17.24
CA LYS A 587 23.87 -2.24 17.88
C LYS A 587 24.56 -1.30 16.90
N ILE A 588 24.80 -1.74 15.66
CA ILE A 588 25.43 -0.90 14.63
C ILE A 588 24.55 0.32 14.33
N ASN A 589 23.24 0.10 14.13
CA ASN A 589 22.29 1.19 13.90
C ASN A 589 22.15 2.13 15.10
N ALA A 590 22.25 1.62 16.34
CA ALA A 590 22.34 2.48 17.52
C ALA A 590 23.60 3.35 17.50
N TYR A 591 24.78 2.78 17.21
CA TYR A 591 26.04 3.54 17.18
C TYR A 591 26.07 4.59 16.08
N LEU A 592 25.60 4.29 14.86
CA LEU A 592 25.48 5.27 13.77
C LEU A 592 24.55 6.45 14.13
N SER A 593 23.50 6.18 14.90
CA SER A 593 22.57 7.20 15.41
C SER A 593 23.20 8.05 16.53
N GLU A 594 23.85 7.40 17.50
CA GLU A 594 24.49 8.08 18.64
C GLU A 594 25.71 8.93 18.22
N LEU A 595 26.48 8.47 17.24
CA LEU A 595 27.58 9.22 16.61
C LEU A 595 27.08 10.26 15.60
N LYS A 596 25.76 10.34 15.36
CA LYS A 596 25.12 11.33 14.46
C LYS A 596 25.59 11.27 13.00
N VAL A 597 26.06 10.11 12.53
CA VAL A 597 26.64 9.93 11.19
C VAL A 597 25.67 10.36 10.08
N TYR A 598 24.39 9.98 10.18
CA TYR A 598 23.35 10.37 9.21
C TYR A 598 23.17 11.89 9.05
N SER A 599 23.41 12.68 10.11
CA SER A 599 23.39 14.15 10.02
C SER A 599 24.67 14.71 9.42
N LEU A 600 25.84 14.17 9.79
CA LEU A 600 27.13 14.60 9.26
C LEU A 600 27.20 14.38 7.74
N VAL A 601 26.80 13.20 7.26
CA VAL A 601 26.68 12.89 5.82
C VAL A 601 25.72 13.83 5.10
N LYS A 602 24.65 14.27 5.77
CA LYS A 602 23.69 15.23 5.19
C LYS A 602 24.27 16.64 5.12
N GLU A 603 25.03 17.06 6.13
CA GLU A 603 25.72 18.35 6.17
C GLU A 603 26.81 18.42 5.08
N GLU A 604 27.65 17.39 4.98
CA GLU A 604 28.67 17.24 3.92
C GLU A 604 28.04 17.24 2.51
N LYS A 605 26.95 16.48 2.31
CA LYS A 605 26.21 16.45 1.04
C LYS A 605 25.61 17.82 0.68
N GLN A 606 25.22 18.63 1.67
CA GLN A 606 24.77 20.01 1.46
C GLN A 606 25.91 20.98 1.17
N GLU A 607 27.09 20.78 1.75
CA GLU A 607 28.28 21.58 1.49
C GLU A 607 28.85 21.30 0.09
N ASN A 608 29.02 20.02 -0.26
CA ASN A 608 29.44 19.59 -1.60
C ASN A 608 28.46 20.03 -2.71
N ALA A 609 27.15 20.10 -2.41
CA ALA A 609 26.17 20.63 -3.35
C ALA A 609 26.27 22.16 -3.55
N LYS A 610 26.77 22.92 -2.56
CA LYS A 610 27.03 24.35 -2.69
C LYS A 610 28.29 24.63 -3.50
N THR A 611 29.36 23.86 -3.30
CA THR A 611 30.63 24.03 -4.03
C THR A 611 30.56 23.59 -5.50
N LEU A 612 29.74 22.59 -5.85
CA LEU A 612 29.51 22.17 -7.24
C LEU A 612 28.46 23.00 -8.03
N GLY A 613 27.92 24.08 -7.46
CA GLY A 613 27.01 25.02 -8.16
C GLY A 613 25.68 24.43 -8.67
N THR A 614 25.37 23.17 -8.37
CA THR A 614 24.25 22.41 -8.96
C THR A 614 22.99 22.50 -8.10
N TYR A 615 22.53 23.73 -7.83
CA TYR A 615 21.29 23.99 -7.10
C TYR A 615 20.07 24.16 -8.03
N GLN A 616 19.67 23.06 -8.70
CA GLN A 616 18.34 22.96 -9.31
C GLN A 616 17.38 22.15 -8.43
N GLY A 617 16.18 22.69 -8.23
CA GLY A 617 15.24 22.38 -7.14
C GLY A 617 14.50 21.03 -7.20
N THR A 618 15.16 19.95 -7.61
CA THR A 618 14.62 18.58 -7.56
C THR A 618 15.71 17.59 -7.15
N LYS A 619 15.89 17.36 -5.85
CA LYS A 619 16.67 16.23 -5.31
C LYS A 619 16.03 15.70 -4.03
N THR A 620 15.92 14.38 -3.94
CA THR A 620 15.45 13.66 -2.75
C THR A 620 16.41 13.90 -1.58
N ASN A 621 15.90 14.45 -0.48
CA ASN A 621 16.66 14.72 0.77
C ASN A 621 17.05 13.44 1.55
N ASN A 622 17.01 12.28 0.91
CA ASN A 622 17.27 11.00 1.54
C ASN A 622 18.78 10.72 1.51
N VAL A 623 19.32 10.34 2.67
CA VAL A 623 20.66 9.76 2.80
C VAL A 623 20.52 8.26 2.54
N THR A 624 21.36 7.70 1.66
CA THR A 624 21.38 6.28 1.32
C THR A 624 22.33 5.51 2.24
N PHE A 625 22.11 4.20 2.40
CA PHE A 625 22.98 3.36 3.23
C PHE A 625 24.43 3.30 2.72
N LYS A 626 24.62 3.40 1.39
CA LYS A 626 25.93 3.47 0.73
C LYS A 626 26.70 4.75 1.11
N GLU A 627 26.03 5.91 1.12
CA GLU A 627 26.65 7.17 1.54
C GLU A 627 27.13 7.11 3.01
N VAL A 628 26.37 6.45 3.89
CA VAL A 628 26.75 6.25 5.30
C VAL A 628 27.94 5.31 5.44
N PHE A 629 27.97 4.22 4.67
CA PHE A 629 29.09 3.27 4.69
C PHE A 629 30.39 3.91 4.18
N ASN A 630 30.31 4.61 3.05
CA ASN A 630 31.46 5.30 2.45
C ASN A 630 32.03 6.38 3.37
N TYR A 631 31.19 7.14 4.08
CA TYR A 631 31.62 8.12 5.07
C TYR A 631 32.46 7.48 6.18
N VAL A 632 31.98 6.38 6.77
CA VAL A 632 32.71 5.68 7.85
C VAL A 632 33.99 5.02 7.33
N ASN A 633 34.01 4.55 6.07
CA ASN A 633 35.25 4.08 5.43
C ASN A 633 36.26 5.23 5.23
N ALA A 634 35.81 6.41 4.81
CA ALA A 634 36.67 7.58 4.65
C ALA A 634 37.28 8.05 5.99
N GLU A 635 36.53 8.02 7.09
CA GLU A 635 37.05 8.25 8.44
C GLU A 635 38.13 7.21 8.83
N LEU A 636 37.86 5.93 8.61
CA LEU A 636 38.80 4.83 8.88
C LEU A 636 40.10 4.99 8.08
N ASN A 637 39.98 5.19 6.77
CA ASN A 637 41.10 5.38 5.85
C ASN A 637 41.95 6.61 6.27
N THR A 638 41.29 7.71 6.63
CA THR A 638 41.96 8.92 7.15
C THR A 638 42.69 8.66 8.47
N PHE A 639 42.08 7.94 9.41
CA PHE A 639 42.73 7.55 10.67
C PHE A 639 43.97 6.68 10.43
N LEU A 640 43.83 5.62 9.60
CA LEU A 640 44.93 4.71 9.24
C LEU A 640 46.09 5.43 8.56
N LYS A 641 45.82 6.41 7.69
CA LYS A 641 46.83 7.27 7.06
C LYS A 641 47.68 8.01 8.08
N TYR A 642 47.04 8.69 9.05
CA TYR A 642 47.77 9.44 10.07
C TYR A 642 48.56 8.54 11.01
N VAL A 643 47.98 7.42 11.45
CA VAL A 643 48.69 6.44 12.30
C VAL A 643 49.92 5.86 11.59
N THR A 644 49.79 5.51 10.30
CA THR A 644 50.90 5.05 9.45
C THR A 644 52.02 6.10 9.38
N LEU A 645 51.67 7.37 9.13
CA LEU A 645 52.64 8.47 9.06
C LEU A 645 53.34 8.72 10.41
N ILE A 646 52.62 8.60 11.53
CA ILE A 646 53.21 8.69 12.88
C ILE A 646 54.23 7.57 13.11
N PHE A 647 53.88 6.31 12.81
CA PHE A 647 54.82 5.19 12.96
C PHE A 647 56.04 5.32 12.03
N PHE A 648 55.86 5.83 10.81
CA PHE A 648 56.96 6.13 9.90
C PHE A 648 57.93 7.16 10.50
N MET A 649 57.42 8.30 10.99
CA MET A 649 58.25 9.36 11.57
C MET A 649 58.96 8.92 12.86
N ILE A 650 58.30 8.16 13.73
CA ILE A 650 58.93 7.59 14.94
C ILE A 650 60.00 6.57 14.55
N SER A 651 59.73 5.69 13.58
CA SER A 651 60.70 4.71 13.08
C SER A 651 61.93 5.40 12.48
N LEU A 652 61.76 6.48 11.72
CA LEU A 652 62.85 7.28 11.18
C LEU A 652 63.70 7.91 12.30
N ALA A 653 63.07 8.55 13.29
CA ALA A 653 63.77 9.14 14.43
C ALA A 653 64.56 8.11 15.26
N VAL A 654 63.97 6.93 15.52
CA VAL A 654 64.65 5.84 16.23
C VAL A 654 65.77 5.23 15.38
N THR A 655 65.63 5.18 14.05
CA THR A 655 66.70 4.76 13.13
C THR A 655 67.90 5.72 13.20
N ILE A 656 67.66 7.03 13.14
CA ILE A 656 68.69 8.07 13.27
C ILE A 656 69.40 7.94 14.62
N TYR A 657 68.64 7.79 15.72
CA TYR A 657 69.19 7.58 17.05
C TYR A 657 70.02 6.28 17.17
N PHE A 658 69.58 5.21 16.50
CA PHE A 658 70.31 3.93 16.47
C PHE A 658 71.64 4.02 15.71
N ILE A 659 71.66 4.71 14.56
CA ILE A 659 72.87 4.98 13.78
C ILE A 659 73.83 5.87 14.59
N TRP A 660 73.32 6.93 15.21
CA TRP A 660 74.11 7.82 16.08
C TRP A 660 74.72 7.06 17.28
N GLY A 661 73.93 6.24 17.96
CA GLY A 661 74.38 5.43 19.09
C GLY A 661 75.48 4.43 18.72
N ILE A 662 75.38 3.79 17.55
CA ILE A 662 76.46 2.94 17.02
C ILE A 662 77.71 3.76 16.67
N ARG A 663 77.55 4.94 16.05
CA ARG A 663 78.69 5.77 15.63
C ARG A 663 79.47 6.36 16.80
N TYR A 664 78.80 6.68 17.92
CA TYR A 664 79.44 7.33 19.08
C TYR A 664 79.95 6.33 20.13
N TYR A 665 79.22 5.23 20.38
CA TYR A 665 79.54 4.26 21.44
C TYR A 665 80.01 2.90 20.94
N ALA A 666 80.08 2.68 19.62
CA ALA A 666 80.62 1.50 18.94
C ALA A 666 80.17 0.13 19.53
N GLY A 667 81.08 -0.59 20.18
CA GLY A 667 80.85 -1.91 20.78
C GLY A 667 80.13 -1.87 22.13
N ASP A 668 80.42 -0.85 22.94
CA ASP A 668 80.05 -0.79 24.36
C ASP A 668 78.65 -0.22 24.63
N TRP A 669 77.86 0.00 23.57
CA TRP A 669 76.54 0.59 23.70
C TRP A 669 75.53 -0.35 24.38
N LYS A 670 75.41 -0.22 25.71
CA LYS A 670 74.51 -0.99 26.60
C LYS A 670 73.07 -1.12 26.10
N TYR A 671 72.57 -0.11 25.38
CA TYR A 671 71.18 -0.07 24.88
C TYR A 671 71.00 -0.62 23.45
N LYS A 672 72.07 -0.98 22.73
CA LYS A 672 72.03 -1.44 21.32
C LYS A 672 70.98 -2.51 21.05
N LYS A 673 70.95 -3.59 21.85
CA LYS A 673 69.97 -4.68 21.73
C LYS A 673 68.54 -4.28 22.09
N LEU A 674 68.36 -3.23 22.90
CA LEU A 674 67.04 -2.73 23.30
C LEU A 674 66.47 -1.79 22.24
N VAL A 675 67.26 -0.84 21.74
CA VAL A 675 66.83 0.09 20.68
C VAL A 675 66.57 -0.65 19.37
N ALA A 676 67.40 -1.64 19.00
CA ALA A 676 67.14 -2.51 17.85
C ALA A 676 65.79 -3.26 17.97
N GLY A 677 65.45 -3.74 19.17
CA GLY A 677 64.17 -4.42 19.42
C GLY A 677 62.96 -3.49 19.36
N ILE A 678 63.11 -2.24 19.81
CA ILE A 678 62.07 -1.19 19.67
C ILE A 678 61.90 -0.81 18.20
N LEU A 679 63.00 -0.59 17.46
CA LEU A 679 62.96 -0.26 16.04
C LEU A 679 62.27 -1.34 15.21
N PHE A 680 62.58 -2.62 15.46
CA PHE A 680 61.89 -3.75 14.83
C PHE A 680 60.38 -3.75 15.10
N GLY A 681 59.97 -3.46 16.35
CA GLY A 681 58.55 -3.31 16.71
C GLY A 681 57.86 -2.17 15.97
N LEU A 682 58.51 -1.00 15.88
CA LEU A 682 58.00 0.17 15.17
C LEU A 682 57.85 -0.06 13.66
N ILE A 683 58.85 -0.70 13.03
CA ILE A 683 58.80 -1.08 11.61
C ILE A 683 57.66 -2.08 11.36
N SER A 684 57.49 -3.06 12.25
CA SER A 684 56.39 -4.03 12.15
C SER A 684 55.00 -3.37 12.24
N LEU A 685 54.84 -2.39 13.13
CA LEU A 685 53.59 -1.61 13.24
C LEU A 685 53.39 -0.69 12.03
N PHE A 686 54.44 -0.03 11.53
CA PHE A 686 54.37 0.77 10.30
C PHE A 686 53.91 -0.07 9.10
N VAL A 687 54.48 -1.25 8.89
CA VAL A 687 54.07 -2.17 7.82
C VAL A 687 52.62 -2.63 8.01
N LEU A 688 52.22 -3.01 9.22
CA LEU A 688 50.85 -3.42 9.51
C LEU A 688 49.83 -2.32 9.21
N PHE A 689 50.02 -1.11 9.74
CA PHE A 689 49.10 0.01 9.52
C PHE A 689 49.13 0.49 8.07
N GLY A 690 50.30 0.52 7.42
CA GLY A 690 50.43 0.88 6.02
C GLY A 690 49.73 -0.11 5.08
N SER A 691 49.86 -1.41 5.30
CA SER A 691 49.12 -2.43 4.55
C SER A 691 47.61 -2.32 4.77
N THR A 692 47.17 -2.00 6.00
CA THR A 692 45.75 -1.81 6.31
C THR A 692 45.18 -0.55 5.65
N PHE A 693 45.93 0.54 5.66
CA PHE A 693 45.61 1.79 4.96
C PHE A 693 45.42 1.54 3.45
N CYS A 694 46.37 0.84 2.82
CA CYS A 694 46.25 0.43 1.41
C CYS A 694 44.99 -0.39 1.14
N PHE A 695 44.64 -1.32 2.04
CA PHE A 695 43.47 -2.19 1.91
C PHE A 695 42.12 -1.48 2.09
N THR A 696 42.07 -0.39 2.86
CA THR A 696 40.87 0.45 3.04
C THR A 696 40.75 1.59 2.03
N SER A 697 41.67 1.67 1.06
CA SER A 697 41.76 2.78 0.12
C SER A 697 41.18 2.44 -1.24
N ASP A 698 40.13 3.17 -1.62
CA ASP A 698 39.46 3.11 -2.92
C ASP A 698 40.38 3.46 -4.13
N LEU A 699 41.61 3.92 -3.85
CA LEU A 699 42.63 4.30 -4.84
C LEU A 699 43.46 3.14 -5.39
N ILE A 700 43.38 1.94 -4.79
CA ILE A 700 44.16 0.77 -5.21
C ILE A 700 43.21 -0.26 -5.85
N PRO A 701 43.23 -0.41 -7.20
CA PRO A 701 42.44 -1.45 -7.86
C PRO A 701 42.73 -2.84 -7.28
N ILE A 702 41.71 -3.70 -7.25
CA ILE A 702 41.78 -5.12 -6.83
C ILE A 702 41.91 -5.34 -5.29
N PHE A 703 42.41 -4.37 -4.52
CA PHE A 703 42.69 -4.54 -3.07
C PHE A 703 41.93 -3.59 -2.13
N GLY A 704 41.02 -2.77 -2.64
CA GLY A 704 40.24 -1.79 -1.86
C GLY A 704 38.81 -2.24 -1.50
N VAL A 705 38.15 -1.45 -0.65
CA VAL A 705 36.69 -1.50 -0.45
C VAL A 705 35.98 -1.19 -1.77
N SER A 706 34.90 -1.90 -2.07
CA SER A 706 34.25 -1.82 -3.39
C SER A 706 33.77 -0.41 -3.77
N ALA A 707 34.25 0.07 -4.91
CA ALA A 707 33.77 1.29 -5.58
C ALA A 707 32.61 1.02 -6.57
N ALA A 708 31.97 -0.15 -6.52
CA ALA A 708 31.05 -0.60 -7.57
C ALA A 708 29.86 0.35 -7.82
N THR A 709 29.55 0.56 -9.09
CA THR A 709 28.60 1.55 -9.64
C THR A 709 27.15 1.07 -9.70
N ALA A 710 26.75 0.14 -8.83
CA ALA A 710 25.38 -0.35 -8.79
C ALA A 710 24.41 0.63 -8.10
N ASP A 711 23.49 1.22 -8.88
CA ASP A 711 22.27 1.90 -8.40
C ASP A 711 21.21 0.87 -7.88
N SER A 712 21.66 -0.14 -7.14
CA SER A 712 20.78 -1.15 -6.55
C SER A 712 20.10 -0.58 -5.29
N PRO A 713 18.77 -0.68 -5.14
CA PRO A 713 18.06 -0.18 -3.98
C PRO A 713 18.21 -1.04 -2.71
N GLY A 714 19.06 -2.07 -2.73
CA GLY A 714 19.29 -2.99 -1.63
C GLY A 714 20.76 -3.16 -1.26
N CYS A 715 21.02 -3.71 -0.08
CA CYS A 715 22.34 -4.14 0.37
C CYS A 715 22.82 -5.35 -0.44
N VAL A 716 23.86 -5.16 -1.25
CA VAL A 716 24.43 -6.21 -2.11
C VAL A 716 25.95 -6.21 -1.95
N THR A 717 26.53 -7.37 -1.65
CA THR A 717 27.99 -7.56 -1.70
C THR A 717 28.46 -7.51 -3.14
N ASP A 718 29.52 -6.75 -3.43
CA ASP A 718 30.05 -6.64 -4.80
C ASP A 718 30.53 -8.02 -5.32
N PRO A 719 29.96 -8.55 -6.42
CA PRO A 719 30.33 -9.85 -6.96
C PRO A 719 31.73 -9.89 -7.59
N GLU A 720 32.33 -8.74 -7.92
CA GLU A 720 33.70 -8.66 -8.46
C GLU A 720 34.76 -8.44 -7.35
N CYS A 721 34.33 -8.22 -6.11
CA CYS A 721 35.23 -7.92 -4.99
C CYS A 721 35.76 -9.20 -4.30
N VAL A 722 37.09 -9.28 -4.15
CA VAL A 722 37.76 -10.39 -3.45
C VAL A 722 37.68 -10.19 -1.95
N ASN A 723 36.72 -10.83 -1.29
CA ASN A 723 36.52 -10.68 0.15
C ASN A 723 37.63 -11.36 0.96
N MET A 724 38.63 -10.57 1.36
CA MET A 724 39.69 -10.98 2.28
C MET A 724 39.54 -10.27 3.64
N PRO A 725 38.97 -10.93 4.67
CA PRO A 725 38.86 -10.34 6.00
C PRO A 725 40.23 -9.97 6.59
N PHE A 726 40.29 -8.89 7.38
CA PHE A 726 41.54 -8.41 8.00
C PHE A 726 42.31 -9.49 8.77
N ASN A 727 41.63 -10.45 9.39
CA ASN A 727 42.28 -11.58 10.08
C ASN A 727 43.15 -12.42 9.12
N THR A 728 42.68 -12.64 7.88
CA THR A 728 43.43 -13.36 6.83
C THR A 728 44.64 -12.55 6.38
N LEU A 729 44.44 -11.25 6.12
CA LEU A 729 45.52 -10.32 5.75
C LEU A 729 46.59 -10.24 6.85
N PHE A 730 46.17 -10.15 8.12
CA PHE A 730 47.07 -10.12 9.29
C PHE A 730 47.91 -11.40 9.39
N ILE A 731 47.31 -12.57 9.20
CA ILE A 731 48.03 -13.85 9.19
C ILE A 731 49.09 -13.87 8.07
N ILE A 732 48.75 -13.41 6.86
CA ILE A 732 49.69 -13.31 5.74
C ILE A 732 50.87 -12.39 6.12
N ILE A 733 50.61 -11.18 6.61
CA ILE A 733 51.66 -10.22 7.01
C ILE A 733 52.58 -10.79 8.08
N VAL A 734 52.02 -11.40 9.14
CA VAL A 734 52.81 -12.00 10.24
C VAL A 734 53.68 -13.15 9.73
N ILE A 735 53.15 -14.00 8.85
CA ILE A 735 53.90 -15.08 8.21
C ILE A 735 55.01 -14.51 7.32
N SER A 736 54.75 -13.49 6.50
CA SER A 736 55.76 -12.85 5.66
C SER A 736 56.89 -12.22 6.47
N VAL A 737 56.59 -11.54 7.58
CA VAL A 737 57.61 -10.98 8.49
C VAL A 737 58.44 -12.08 9.15
N ALA A 738 57.80 -13.17 9.60
CA ALA A 738 58.50 -14.31 10.20
C ALA A 738 59.42 -15.04 9.19
N ILE A 739 58.94 -15.28 7.96
CA ILE A 739 59.72 -15.87 6.87
C ILE A 739 60.88 -14.95 6.49
N GLY A 740 60.63 -13.64 6.33
CA GLY A 740 61.67 -12.65 6.04
C GLY A 740 62.77 -12.63 7.11
N PHE A 741 62.40 -12.72 8.39
CA PHE A 741 63.37 -12.84 9.48
C PHE A 741 64.18 -14.14 9.42
N LEU A 742 63.54 -15.28 9.12
CA LEU A 742 64.24 -16.56 8.97
C LEU A 742 65.21 -16.54 7.78
N ILE A 743 64.79 -16.04 6.62
CA ILE A 743 65.65 -15.87 5.44
C ILE A 743 66.82 -14.94 5.77
N PHE A 744 66.57 -13.79 6.41
CA PHE A 744 67.64 -12.86 6.77
C PHE A 744 68.66 -13.49 7.73
N ASN A 745 68.21 -14.22 8.74
CA ASN A 745 69.07 -14.77 9.79
C ASN A 745 69.81 -16.06 9.38
N TYR A 746 69.20 -16.91 8.54
CA TYR A 746 69.74 -18.23 8.17
C TYR A 746 70.30 -18.32 6.74
N LEU A 747 69.89 -17.46 5.80
CA LEU A 747 70.43 -17.42 4.43
C LEU A 747 71.33 -16.20 4.22
N ILE A 748 70.83 -14.99 4.49
CA ILE A 748 71.52 -13.74 4.14
C ILE A 748 72.69 -13.45 5.11
N THR A 749 72.46 -13.53 6.42
CA THR A 749 73.50 -13.22 7.43
C THR A 749 74.74 -14.13 7.32
N PRO A 750 74.64 -15.45 7.06
CA PRO A 750 75.80 -16.29 6.82
C PRO A 750 76.53 -16.00 5.50
N LEU A 751 75.82 -15.54 4.45
CA LEU A 751 76.43 -15.11 3.19
C LEU A 751 77.24 -13.82 3.36
N ILE A 752 76.68 -12.81 4.05
CA ILE A 752 77.36 -11.52 4.30
C ILE A 752 78.59 -11.70 5.21
N LYS A 753 78.54 -12.63 6.16
CA LYS A 753 79.65 -12.86 7.11
C LYS A 753 80.87 -13.60 6.55
N LYS A 754 80.88 -13.97 5.27
CA LYS A 754 81.96 -14.81 4.73
C LYS A 754 83.25 -14.05 4.37
N ASP A 755 83.15 -12.76 4.03
CA ASP A 755 84.27 -12.01 3.42
C ASP A 755 84.70 -10.72 4.16
N ASP A 756 84.07 -10.33 5.27
CA ASP A 756 84.49 -9.17 6.08
C ASP A 756 85.28 -9.58 7.34
N LEU A 757 86.58 -9.84 7.13
CA LEU A 757 87.61 -9.78 8.16
C LEU A 757 88.94 -9.28 7.55
N PRO A 758 89.17 -7.96 7.58
CA PRO A 758 90.50 -7.36 7.77
C PRO A 758 90.76 -7.12 9.26
#